data_AF-A0A1H7RVG9-F1
#
_entry.id   AF-A0A1H7RVG9-F1
#
_cell.length_a   1.000
_cell.length_b   1.000
_cell.length_c   1.000
_cell.angle_alpha   90.00
_cell.angle_beta   90.00
_cell.angle_gamma   90.00
#
_symmetry.space_group_name_H-M   'P 1'
#
loop_
_entity.id
_entity.type
_entity.pdbx_description
1 polymer ?
#
loop_
_entity_poly.entity_id
_entity_poly.type
_entity_poly.pdbx_seq_one_letter_code
_entity_poly.pdbx_strand_id
1 'polypeptide(L)'
;MRNLFLIVISFVLFSCNDSKKEQASLLDSIIEDFSKMPDSVIQKGFAILDTIQLKPVSELVKELRQIPELQEIGVGDELLSFRLKNGPTMLIKLKEFSSLTRGGSVTKAIPPLMILNKRTMEENTSNVVGSQRGEDRQNKKALILAPYVWYFGSDDDPLVPLNKLPKNRNYKGGVTYKANKTKSQQQISFEDYLSFNDYDVVHFASHGSKTCKLTEGGIELSNNCRTYISTGITYQKKERQKLLDLIKSKNVRGIVLEYGEIFFTPKFFSDAYPEVNNKLFIFSSCQLGQQGDLEITFDNILQNGQLFYWQNTVHAIDAFKAFDNMYDRMLQYGETAPTAFENMPLKLKKNIPYFKKEKERGDSVDVYNYLKMASKGNAMHIIEPISFIDEKTKKELQEGTVYPFEGVFEDDRPEEASFTLEFLGYTAQEIEEKSMSFSLKVDGTTVLDHVAFLPNNDPYDAIDVTTGKNEKTTLVTFKRTKLKKDLKKNSSVKLEAFFHFSEENYGYQSINVSTGSSDMRIVMKSPDGTINMFFDADNYGLKMTHPAENQTLYSDEEGYIYMNIPGKGWMKTKLLQMFSAITKLVPIDMDFAGLKMNKGSVMHKIPGFAAEVTISMLEKEPKAKKISGGIGSEKSIFIYDGRLTITFDNQKRLESLVENGADIHYYYEQQRIIVPNAQIFSIPSFN
;
A
#
# COMPACT_ATOMS: atom_id res chain seq x y z
N MET A 1 -8.37 64.09 -21.28
CA MET A 1 -7.68 62.86 -20.82
C MET A 1 -7.11 63.03 -19.41
N ARG A 2 -7.99 63.20 -18.41
CA ARG A 2 -7.60 63.27 -16.98
C ARG A 2 -8.75 62.86 -16.05
N ASN A 3 -9.66 62.01 -16.54
CA ASN A 3 -10.75 61.40 -15.77
C ASN A 3 -10.93 59.89 -16.07
N LEU A 4 -10.09 59.29 -16.93
CA LEU A 4 -10.07 57.83 -17.15
C LEU A 4 -9.01 57.13 -16.27
N PHE A 5 -8.10 57.89 -15.66
CA PHE A 5 -7.01 57.33 -14.83
C PHE A 5 -7.40 57.15 -13.35
N LEU A 6 -8.52 57.75 -12.92
CA LEU A 6 -9.05 57.62 -11.55
C LEU A 6 -10.00 56.42 -11.38
N ILE A 7 -10.60 55.92 -12.46
CA ILE A 7 -11.52 54.77 -12.39
C ILE A 7 -10.75 53.43 -12.40
N VAL A 8 -9.53 53.38 -12.95
CA VAL A 8 -8.69 52.16 -12.94
C VAL A 8 -7.98 51.96 -11.59
N ILE A 9 -7.72 53.03 -10.82
CA ILE A 9 -7.09 52.93 -9.49
C ILE A 9 -8.12 52.57 -8.40
N SER A 10 -9.40 52.91 -8.56
CA SER A 10 -10.44 52.51 -7.60
C SER A 10 -10.84 51.03 -7.68
N PHE A 11 -10.61 50.34 -8.80
CA PHE A 11 -10.84 48.87 -8.89
C PHE A 11 -9.71 48.02 -8.31
N VAL A 12 -8.53 48.60 -8.04
CA VAL A 12 -7.40 47.88 -7.41
C VAL A 12 -7.37 48.05 -5.88
N LEU A 13 -8.14 49.00 -5.32
CA LEU A 13 -8.16 49.29 -3.88
C LEU A 13 -9.37 48.71 -3.10
N PHE A 14 -10.24 47.92 -3.74
CA PHE A 14 -11.34 47.21 -3.06
C PHE A 14 -11.27 45.67 -3.16
N SER A 15 -10.09 45.12 -3.47
CA SER A 15 -9.83 43.67 -3.40
C SER A 15 -8.56 43.39 -2.61
N CYS A 16 -8.57 43.73 -1.32
CA CYS A 16 -7.61 43.26 -0.31
C CYS A 16 -7.98 43.84 1.06
N ASN A 17 -8.91 43.24 1.80
CA ASN A 17 -9.01 43.54 3.24
C ASN A 17 -9.52 42.42 4.17
N ASP A 18 -9.55 41.15 3.74
CA ASP A 18 -9.89 40.05 4.65
C ASP A 18 -8.68 39.26 5.18
N SER A 19 -7.46 39.51 4.69
CA SER A 19 -6.28 38.73 5.12
C SER A 19 -5.62 39.21 6.43
N LYS A 20 -6.11 40.29 7.06
CA LYS A 20 -5.48 40.85 8.28
C LYS A 20 -6.20 40.49 9.59
N LYS A 21 -7.39 39.88 9.54
CA LYS A 21 -8.06 39.37 10.75
C LYS A 21 -7.64 37.94 11.11
N GLU A 22 -7.33 37.10 10.13
CA GLU A 22 -6.83 35.73 10.39
C GLU A 22 -5.36 35.70 10.82
N GLN A 23 -4.50 36.59 10.31
CA GLN A 23 -3.11 36.64 10.77
C GLN A 23 -2.96 37.17 12.20
N ALA A 24 -3.86 38.03 12.66
CA ALA A 24 -3.87 38.49 14.05
C ALA A 24 -4.34 37.38 15.01
N SER A 25 -5.39 36.62 14.66
CA SER A 25 -5.85 35.51 15.52
C SER A 25 -4.89 34.32 15.54
N LEU A 26 -4.16 34.07 14.45
CA LEU A 26 -3.13 33.03 14.39
C LEU A 26 -1.87 33.44 15.17
N LEU A 27 -1.46 34.72 15.11
CA LEU A 27 -0.36 35.21 15.96
C LEU A 27 -0.75 35.20 17.44
N ASP A 28 -1.96 35.65 17.78
CA ASP A 28 -2.43 35.66 19.16
C ASP A 28 -2.57 34.23 19.71
N SER A 29 -3.03 33.25 18.93
CA SER A 29 -3.09 31.85 19.38
C SER A 29 -1.70 31.20 19.53
N ILE A 30 -0.76 31.52 18.63
CA ILE A 30 0.62 31.04 18.74
C ILE A 30 1.31 31.67 19.96
N ILE A 31 1.11 32.97 20.20
CA ILE A 31 1.65 33.68 21.37
C ILE A 31 1.01 33.17 22.67
N GLU A 32 -0.29 32.87 22.65
CA GLU A 32 -1.01 32.30 23.81
C GLU A 32 -0.50 30.87 24.14
N ASP A 33 -0.18 30.06 23.12
CA ASP A 33 0.44 28.73 23.31
C ASP A 33 1.86 28.83 23.87
N PHE A 34 2.68 29.78 23.41
CA PHE A 34 4.00 30.03 24.01
C PHE A 34 3.91 30.54 25.46
N SER A 35 2.89 31.37 25.79
CA SER A 35 2.70 31.92 27.14
C SER A 35 2.29 30.88 28.20
N LYS A 36 1.77 29.73 27.76
CA LYS A 36 1.34 28.60 28.62
C LYS A 36 2.42 27.53 28.77
N MET A 37 3.55 27.64 28.06
CA MET A 37 4.67 26.71 28.15
C MET A 37 5.53 27.03 29.39
N PRO A 38 5.88 26.02 30.22
CA PRO A 38 6.84 26.24 31.30
C PRO A 38 8.22 26.62 30.74
N ASP A 39 8.81 27.72 31.23
CA ASP A 39 10.15 28.18 30.85
C ASP A 39 11.21 27.08 30.96
N SER A 40 11.03 26.15 31.90
CA SER A 40 11.93 25.01 32.11
C SER A 40 12.00 24.06 30.91
N VAL A 41 10.92 23.90 30.15
CA VAL A 41 10.89 23.03 28.96
C VAL A 41 11.55 23.72 27.76
N ILE A 42 11.33 25.03 27.62
CA ILE A 42 11.98 25.85 26.60
C ILE A 42 13.50 25.87 26.81
N GLN A 43 13.94 26.11 28.05
CA GLN A 43 15.36 26.11 28.40
C GLN A 43 16.02 24.75 28.20
N LYS A 44 15.33 23.63 28.48
CA LYS A 44 15.83 22.29 28.17
C LYS A 44 16.02 22.08 26.66
N GLY A 45 15.08 22.52 25.84
CA GLY A 45 15.19 22.46 24.37
C GLY A 45 16.42 23.21 23.86
N PHE A 46 16.67 24.43 24.36
CA PHE A 46 17.87 25.20 24.02
C PHE A 46 19.15 24.57 24.57
N ALA A 47 19.14 24.03 25.80
CA ALA A 47 20.29 23.34 26.37
C ALA A 47 20.69 22.11 25.53
N ILE A 48 19.73 21.41 24.93
CA ILE A 48 20.00 20.31 23.98
C ILE A 48 20.60 20.85 22.68
N LEU A 49 20.09 21.95 22.14
CA LEU A 49 20.70 22.59 20.96
C LEU A 49 22.14 23.02 21.22
N ASP A 50 22.43 23.53 22.43
CA ASP A 50 23.75 24.01 22.82
C ASP A 50 24.75 22.86 23.06
N THR A 51 24.28 21.65 23.39
CA THR A 51 25.13 20.47 23.61
C THR A 51 25.30 19.58 22.38
N ILE A 52 24.39 19.66 21.41
CA ILE A 52 24.47 18.88 20.17
C ILE A 52 25.68 19.32 19.35
N GLN A 53 26.62 18.39 19.16
CA GLN A 53 27.67 18.54 18.16
C GLN A 53 27.15 18.04 16.81
N LEU A 54 27.33 18.83 15.76
CA LEU A 54 26.93 18.46 14.39
C LEU A 54 27.69 17.20 13.94
N LYS A 55 26.94 16.13 13.66
CA LYS A 55 27.38 14.78 13.24
C LYS A 55 26.53 14.31 12.06
N PRO A 56 26.82 13.16 11.41
CA PRO A 56 25.91 12.57 10.44
C PRO A 56 24.48 12.49 11.00
N VAL A 57 23.48 12.77 10.16
CA VAL A 57 22.05 12.85 10.58
C VAL A 57 21.62 11.61 11.34
N SER A 58 22.06 10.42 10.91
CA SER A 58 21.79 9.15 11.58
C SER A 58 22.31 9.07 13.01
N GLU A 59 23.46 9.68 13.31
CA GLU A 59 24.02 9.75 14.66
C GLU A 59 23.30 10.80 15.52
N LEU A 60 22.95 11.95 14.94
CA LEU A 60 22.17 13.00 15.61
C LEU A 60 20.78 12.49 16.02
N VAL A 61 20.10 11.79 15.12
CA VAL A 61 18.80 11.18 15.41
C VAL A 61 18.93 10.14 16.51
N LYS A 62 20.01 9.32 16.50
CA LYS A 62 20.27 8.32 17.55
C LYS A 62 20.51 8.98 18.91
N GLU A 63 21.25 10.08 18.94
CA GLU A 63 21.52 10.86 20.15
C GLU A 63 20.24 11.53 20.71
N LEU A 64 19.44 12.15 19.84
CA LEU A 64 18.16 12.74 20.22
C LEU A 64 17.17 11.71 20.75
N ARG A 65 17.10 10.51 20.15
CA ARG A 65 16.25 9.40 20.61
C ARG A 65 16.58 8.88 22.01
N GLN A 66 17.77 9.19 22.54
CA GLN A 66 18.13 8.84 23.93
C GLN A 66 17.55 9.82 24.96
N ILE A 67 16.92 10.91 24.54
CA ILE A 67 16.33 11.91 25.42
C ILE A 67 14.95 11.42 25.90
N PRO A 68 14.75 11.16 27.21
CA PRO A 68 13.50 10.54 27.72
C PRO A 68 12.24 11.38 27.52
N GLU A 69 12.38 12.71 27.33
CA GLU A 69 11.29 13.67 27.17
C GLU A 69 11.01 14.01 25.69
N LEU A 70 11.67 13.33 24.75
CA LEU A 70 11.48 13.56 23.31
C LEU A 70 10.10 13.05 22.85
N GLN A 71 9.35 13.91 22.15
CA GLN A 71 8.02 13.62 21.62
C GLN A 71 8.03 13.42 20.10
N GLU A 72 8.76 14.27 19.36
CA GLU A 72 8.82 14.24 17.90
C GLU A 72 10.24 14.50 17.41
N ILE A 73 10.63 13.84 16.32
CA ILE A 73 11.77 14.21 15.48
C ILE A 73 11.29 14.24 14.03
N GLY A 74 11.64 15.29 13.31
CA GLY A 74 11.46 15.39 11.86
C GLY A 74 12.82 15.55 11.21
N VAL A 75 13.05 14.87 10.09
CA VAL A 75 14.29 14.99 9.31
C VAL A 75 13.90 15.44 7.91
N GLY A 76 14.46 16.56 7.47
CA GLY A 76 14.38 17.03 6.09
C GLY A 76 15.77 17.29 5.53
N ASP A 77 15.83 17.60 4.23
CA ASP A 77 17.09 17.73 3.47
C ASP A 77 18.06 18.79 4.03
N GLU A 78 17.55 19.81 4.71
CA GLU A 78 18.35 20.93 5.25
C GLU A 78 18.16 21.17 6.75
N LEU A 79 17.15 20.52 7.35
CA LEU A 79 16.72 20.77 8.72
C LEU A 79 16.41 19.46 9.42
N LEU A 80 16.93 19.30 10.62
CA LEU A 80 16.43 18.32 11.58
C LEU A 80 15.60 19.10 12.61
N SER A 81 14.36 18.71 12.82
CA SER A 81 13.50 19.25 13.88
C SER A 81 13.35 18.25 15.01
N PHE A 82 13.25 18.71 16.26
CA PHE A 82 12.83 17.86 17.37
C PHE A 82 11.93 18.61 18.34
N ARG A 83 11.07 17.91 19.07
CA ARG A 83 10.15 18.50 20.05
C ARG A 83 10.19 17.69 21.35
N LEU A 84 10.37 18.36 22.47
CA LEU A 84 10.18 17.77 23.79
C LEU A 84 8.71 17.80 24.20
N LYS A 85 8.29 16.91 25.09
CA LYS A 85 6.94 16.87 25.64
C LYS A 85 6.54 18.25 26.20
N ASN A 86 5.43 18.80 25.70
CA ASN A 86 4.94 20.15 26.04
C ASN A 86 5.90 21.30 25.68
N GLY A 87 6.90 21.05 24.83
CA GLY A 87 7.89 22.02 24.38
C GLY A 87 7.64 22.52 22.96
N PRO A 88 8.34 23.60 22.56
CA PRO A 88 8.32 24.07 21.18
C PRO A 88 9.13 23.13 20.27
N THR A 89 8.86 23.20 18.97
CA THR A 89 9.68 22.52 17.96
C THR A 89 11.01 23.28 17.81
N MET A 90 12.10 22.58 18.08
CA MET A 90 13.48 23.04 17.89
C MET A 90 13.97 22.66 16.49
N LEU A 91 14.79 23.50 15.87
CA LEU A 91 15.31 23.29 14.51
C LEU A 91 16.84 23.31 14.49
N ILE A 92 17.43 22.34 13.81
CA ILE A 92 18.87 22.17 13.58
C ILE A 92 19.13 22.27 12.08
N LYS A 93 19.92 23.25 11.65
CA LYS A 93 20.32 23.42 10.24
C LYS A 93 21.47 22.48 9.89
N LEU A 94 21.29 21.65 8.87
CA LEU A 94 22.25 20.61 8.48
C LEU A 94 23.30 21.10 7.45
N LYS A 95 23.06 22.22 6.76
CA LYS A 95 23.71 22.59 5.48
C LYS A 95 24.95 23.51 5.55
N GLU A 96 25.73 23.51 6.63
CA GLU A 96 26.96 24.33 6.71
C GLU A 96 28.30 23.57 6.78
N PHE A 97 28.33 22.23 6.66
CA PHE A 97 29.61 21.48 6.79
C PHE A 97 29.95 20.48 5.69
N SER A 98 29.45 20.68 4.46
CA SER A 98 29.96 19.98 3.28
C SER A 98 30.88 20.85 2.40
N SER A 99 31.74 21.69 3.00
CA SER A 99 33.00 22.14 2.39
C SER A 99 33.70 23.14 3.30
N LEU A 100 34.81 22.75 3.94
CA LEU A 100 35.94 23.63 4.24
C LEU A 100 37.18 22.79 4.55
N THR A 101 37.71 22.18 3.49
CA THR A 101 39.15 22.06 3.30
C THR A 101 39.77 23.46 3.26
N ARG A 102 40.97 23.58 3.83
CA ARG A 102 41.79 24.80 3.87
C ARG A 102 41.95 25.45 2.50
N GLY A 103 41.71 26.76 2.45
CA GLY A 103 42.40 27.71 1.55
C GLY A 103 41.60 28.22 0.36
N GLY A 104 41.40 29.54 0.28
CA GLY A 104 41.12 30.23 -0.99
C GLY A 104 40.05 31.32 -0.94
N SER A 105 40.50 32.57 -0.81
CA SER A 105 39.94 33.84 -1.29
C SER A 105 38.42 34.00 -1.49
N VAL A 106 37.86 34.92 -0.70
CA VAL A 106 36.54 35.52 -0.86
C VAL A 106 36.42 36.23 -2.22
N THR A 107 35.52 35.76 -3.08
CA THR A 107 34.93 36.59 -4.13
C THR A 107 33.40 36.53 -4.01
N LYS A 108 32.81 37.69 -3.75
CA LYS A 108 31.36 37.92 -3.76
C LYS A 108 30.84 37.67 -5.17
N ALA A 109 30.18 36.54 -5.38
CA ALA A 109 29.31 36.32 -6.53
C ALA A 109 27.96 35.83 -6.02
N ILE A 110 26.93 36.64 -6.25
CA ILE A 110 25.53 36.28 -6.05
C ILE A 110 25.27 35.03 -6.91
N PRO A 111 24.76 33.91 -6.35
CA PRO A 111 24.46 32.75 -7.16
C PRO A 111 23.34 33.09 -8.15
N PRO A 112 23.47 32.70 -9.42
CA PRO A 112 22.41 32.88 -10.39
C PRO A 112 21.21 32.02 -10.00
N LEU A 113 20.01 32.51 -10.31
CA LEU A 113 18.78 31.71 -10.33
C LEU A 113 19.01 30.45 -11.17
N MET A 114 19.24 29.31 -10.51
CA MET A 114 19.26 28.01 -11.16
C MET A 114 17.85 27.44 -11.17
N ILE A 115 17.36 27.37 -12.41
CA ILE A 115 16.23 26.63 -12.95
C ILE A 115 15.88 25.39 -12.13
N LEU A 116 14.63 25.35 -11.65
CA LEU A 116 13.89 24.17 -11.23
C LEU A 116 13.98 23.06 -12.29
N ASN A 117 14.18 21.82 -11.83
CA ASN A 117 14.17 20.55 -12.56
C ASN A 117 15.44 20.16 -13.35
N LYS A 118 16.32 19.45 -12.65
CA LYS A 118 16.54 18.05 -13.02
C LYS A 118 16.13 17.18 -11.83
N ARG A 119 14.99 16.49 -11.95
CA ARG A 119 14.78 15.24 -11.22
C ARG A 119 15.95 14.33 -11.61
N THR A 120 16.98 14.26 -10.79
CA THR A 120 17.66 12.98 -10.61
C THR A 120 16.55 12.04 -10.16
N MET A 121 16.25 11.00 -10.96
CA MET A 121 15.48 9.88 -10.45
C MET A 121 16.12 9.48 -9.14
N GLU A 122 15.39 9.63 -8.03
CA GLU A 122 15.71 8.90 -6.81
C GLU A 122 15.91 7.45 -7.24
N GLU A 123 17.12 6.93 -7.03
CA GLU A 123 17.40 5.52 -7.24
C GLU A 123 16.36 4.75 -6.43
N ASN A 124 15.55 3.97 -7.14
CA ASN A 124 14.38 3.29 -6.62
C ASN A 124 14.86 2.14 -5.73
N THR A 125 15.21 2.45 -4.49
CA THR A 125 15.84 1.59 -3.48
C THR A 125 14.84 0.64 -2.82
N SER A 126 13.87 0.11 -3.57
CA SER A 126 12.92 -0.85 -3.00
C SER A 126 13.44 -2.29 -3.07
N ASN A 127 13.20 -3.06 -2.00
CA ASN A 127 13.68 -4.42 -1.82
C ASN A 127 12.80 -5.51 -2.49
N VAL A 128 12.27 -5.23 -3.68
CA VAL A 128 11.42 -6.17 -4.44
C VAL A 128 11.81 -6.22 -5.90
N VAL A 129 11.51 -7.33 -6.58
CA VAL A 129 11.66 -7.42 -8.03
C VAL A 129 10.68 -6.47 -8.74
N GLY A 130 11.14 -5.85 -9.83
CA GLY A 130 10.34 -4.93 -10.64
C GLY A 130 10.02 -3.57 -10.00
N SER A 131 10.71 -3.19 -8.92
CA SER A 131 10.46 -1.92 -8.20
C SER A 131 10.56 -0.66 -9.07
N GLN A 132 11.40 -0.70 -10.11
CA GLN A 132 11.57 0.38 -11.07
C GLN A 132 10.29 0.75 -11.85
N ARG A 133 9.24 -0.07 -11.78
CA ARG A 133 7.96 0.14 -12.48
C ARG A 133 6.99 1.08 -11.76
N GLY A 134 7.38 1.65 -10.62
CA GLY A 134 6.50 2.53 -9.85
C GLY A 134 5.27 1.77 -9.38
N GLU A 135 4.06 2.32 -9.54
CA GLU A 135 2.81 1.67 -9.11
C GLU A 135 2.52 0.34 -9.82
N ASP A 136 3.00 0.16 -11.05
CA ASP A 136 2.81 -1.08 -11.84
C ASP A 136 3.63 -2.26 -11.29
N ARG A 137 4.47 -2.04 -10.27
CA ARG A 137 5.14 -3.10 -9.52
C ARG A 137 4.17 -4.08 -8.84
N GLN A 138 2.90 -3.70 -8.69
CA GLN A 138 1.86 -4.61 -8.21
C GLN A 138 1.37 -5.59 -9.30
N ASN A 139 1.65 -5.34 -10.58
CA ASN A 139 1.36 -6.21 -11.73
C ASN A 139 2.68 -6.76 -12.33
N LYS A 140 3.40 -7.53 -11.51
CA LYS A 140 4.67 -8.15 -11.88
C LYS A 140 4.50 -9.12 -13.04
N LYS A 141 5.56 -9.23 -13.84
CA LYS A 141 5.63 -10.08 -15.02
C LYS A 141 6.62 -11.22 -14.80
N ALA A 142 6.20 -12.44 -15.13
CA ALA A 142 7.06 -13.61 -15.12
C ALA A 142 7.11 -14.26 -16.50
N LEU A 143 8.32 -14.58 -16.97
CA LEU A 143 8.53 -15.38 -18.18
C LEU A 143 8.97 -16.78 -17.78
N ILE A 144 8.24 -17.78 -18.26
CA ILE A 144 8.51 -19.18 -17.99
C ILE A 144 8.75 -19.89 -19.34
N LEU A 145 9.98 -20.34 -19.57
CA LEU A 145 10.39 -21.03 -20.79
C LEU A 145 10.70 -22.49 -20.51
N ALA A 146 10.04 -23.39 -21.25
CA ALA A 146 10.20 -24.84 -21.15
C ALA A 146 10.38 -25.49 -22.54
N PRO A 147 11.52 -25.28 -23.24
CA PRO A 147 11.81 -25.88 -24.54
C PRO A 147 11.79 -27.42 -24.59
N TYR A 148 11.98 -28.08 -23.45
CA TYR A 148 12.08 -29.54 -23.36
C TYR A 148 10.99 -30.17 -22.49
N VAL A 149 9.85 -29.52 -22.30
CA VAL A 149 8.73 -30.10 -21.53
C VAL A 149 8.27 -31.45 -22.08
N TRP A 150 8.41 -31.67 -23.40
CA TRP A 150 8.12 -32.95 -24.04
C TRP A 150 9.03 -34.10 -23.58
N TYR A 151 10.22 -33.78 -23.07
CA TYR A 151 11.21 -34.74 -22.57
C TYR A 151 11.10 -34.93 -21.06
N PHE A 152 10.94 -33.85 -20.30
CA PHE A 152 10.84 -33.89 -18.83
C PHE A 152 9.44 -34.24 -18.32
N GLY A 153 8.39 -33.97 -19.11
CA GLY A 153 7.02 -34.36 -18.78
C GLY A 153 6.49 -33.68 -17.52
N SER A 154 5.89 -34.48 -16.63
CA SER A 154 5.31 -34.00 -15.36
C SER A 154 6.35 -33.52 -14.34
N ASP A 155 7.62 -33.88 -14.55
CA ASP A 155 8.70 -33.57 -13.62
C ASP A 155 9.43 -32.27 -14.01
N ASP A 156 8.94 -31.55 -15.02
CA ASP A 156 9.56 -30.30 -15.50
C ASP A 156 9.33 -29.17 -14.48
N ASP A 157 10.42 -28.60 -13.95
CA ASP A 157 10.36 -27.59 -12.90
C ASP A 157 9.69 -26.24 -13.27
N PRO A 158 9.61 -25.81 -14.54
CA PRO A 158 8.77 -24.67 -14.96
C PRO A 158 7.29 -24.81 -14.61
N LEU A 159 6.79 -26.03 -14.38
CA LEU A 159 5.41 -26.24 -13.94
C LEU A 159 5.17 -25.64 -12.54
N VAL A 160 6.21 -25.48 -11.71
CA VAL A 160 6.11 -24.88 -10.38
C VAL A 160 5.66 -23.41 -10.46
N PRO A 161 6.44 -22.47 -11.05
CA PRO A 161 6.00 -21.09 -11.16
C PRO A 161 4.74 -20.94 -12.00
N LEU A 162 4.53 -21.79 -13.01
CA LEU A 162 3.30 -21.78 -13.82
C LEU A 162 2.05 -22.02 -12.97
N ASN A 163 2.13 -22.89 -11.97
CA ASN A 163 1.00 -23.24 -11.12
C ASN A 163 0.84 -22.32 -9.90
N LYS A 164 1.94 -21.69 -9.43
CA LYS A 164 1.95 -20.88 -8.20
C LYS A 164 1.81 -19.39 -8.47
N LEU A 165 2.55 -18.82 -9.43
CA LEU A 165 2.56 -17.38 -9.66
C LEU A 165 1.17 -16.82 -10.06
N PRO A 166 0.40 -17.42 -10.98
CA PRO A 166 -0.91 -16.85 -11.36
C PRO A 166 -1.94 -16.78 -10.22
N LYS A 167 -1.72 -17.52 -9.12
CA LYS A 167 -2.57 -17.50 -7.92
C LYS A 167 -2.21 -16.37 -6.97
N ASN A 168 -1.01 -15.81 -7.08
CA ASN A 168 -0.58 -14.67 -6.28
C ASN A 168 -1.03 -13.37 -6.95
N ARG A 169 -1.53 -12.41 -6.15
CA ARG A 169 -2.03 -11.12 -6.66
C ARG A 169 -1.04 -10.43 -7.59
N ASN A 170 0.25 -10.49 -7.26
CA ASN A 170 1.25 -9.68 -7.94
C ASN A 170 1.54 -10.17 -9.35
N TYR A 171 1.15 -11.40 -9.71
CA TYR A 171 1.39 -11.99 -11.03
C TYR A 171 0.09 -12.35 -11.75
N LYS A 172 -1.07 -11.90 -11.26
CA LYS A 172 -2.36 -12.20 -11.87
C LYS A 172 -2.41 -11.62 -13.29
N GLY A 173 -2.48 -12.50 -14.29
CA GLY A 173 -2.43 -12.10 -15.71
C GLY A 173 -1.04 -11.69 -16.22
N GLY A 174 -0.01 -11.71 -15.36
CA GLY A 174 1.37 -11.32 -15.70
C GLY A 174 2.31 -12.48 -16.00
N VAL A 175 1.81 -13.71 -16.11
CA VAL A 175 2.64 -14.90 -16.35
C VAL A 175 2.58 -15.30 -17.82
N THR A 176 3.71 -15.19 -18.52
CA THR A 176 3.91 -15.69 -19.88
C THR A 176 4.59 -17.05 -19.82
N TYR A 177 3.90 -18.10 -20.28
CA TYR A 177 4.46 -19.44 -20.40
C TYR A 177 4.58 -19.87 -21.85
N LYS A 178 5.78 -20.28 -22.26
CA LYS A 178 6.04 -20.83 -23.59
C LYS A 178 6.80 -22.14 -23.50
N ALA A 179 6.31 -23.15 -24.21
CA ALA A 179 6.86 -24.48 -24.16
C ALA A 179 6.67 -25.24 -25.48
N ASN A 180 7.62 -26.12 -25.79
CA ASN A 180 7.50 -27.03 -26.93
C ASN A 180 6.91 -28.36 -26.42
N LYS A 181 5.62 -28.61 -26.66
CA LYS A 181 4.93 -29.82 -26.14
C LYS A 181 5.33 -31.11 -26.86
N THR A 182 6.00 -30.99 -28.00
CA THR A 182 6.59 -32.10 -28.74
C THR A 182 7.98 -31.71 -29.24
N LYS A 183 8.80 -32.71 -29.58
CA LYS A 183 10.16 -32.50 -30.10
C LYS A 183 10.22 -31.65 -31.38
N SER A 184 9.18 -31.69 -32.21
CA SER A 184 9.11 -30.94 -33.48
C SER A 184 8.42 -29.58 -33.37
N GLN A 185 7.84 -29.26 -32.21
CA GLN A 185 7.15 -27.99 -32.02
C GLN A 185 8.14 -26.87 -31.70
N GLN A 186 7.92 -25.68 -32.28
CA GLN A 186 8.76 -24.50 -32.10
C GLN A 186 7.90 -23.31 -31.66
N GLN A 187 7.48 -23.27 -30.38
CA GLN A 187 6.74 -22.13 -29.82
C GLN A 187 7.65 -21.05 -29.24
N ILE A 188 8.86 -21.45 -28.84
CA ILE A 188 9.87 -20.53 -28.32
C ILE A 188 10.66 -19.98 -29.50
N SER A 189 10.76 -18.65 -29.54
CA SER A 189 11.44 -17.87 -30.56
C SER A 189 12.71 -17.21 -30.02
N PHE A 190 13.52 -16.66 -30.91
CA PHE A 190 14.72 -15.94 -30.52
C PHE A 190 14.38 -14.64 -29.76
N GLU A 191 13.29 -13.98 -30.15
CA GLU A 191 12.75 -12.79 -29.50
C GLU A 191 12.35 -13.03 -28.04
N ASP A 192 11.86 -14.23 -27.72
CA ASP A 192 11.49 -14.59 -26.34
C ASP A 192 12.69 -14.50 -25.40
N TYR A 193 13.86 -14.92 -25.89
CA TYR A 193 15.08 -14.79 -25.13
C TYR A 193 15.45 -13.33 -24.94
N LEU A 194 15.52 -12.54 -26.02
CA LEU A 194 15.86 -11.10 -25.96
C LEU A 194 14.91 -10.28 -25.07
N SER A 195 13.71 -10.77 -24.79
CA SER A 195 12.71 -10.09 -23.97
C SER A 195 12.90 -10.25 -22.46
N PHE A 196 13.94 -10.94 -21.97
CA PHE A 196 14.12 -11.19 -20.52
C PHE A 196 14.10 -9.91 -19.67
N ASN A 197 14.53 -8.77 -20.23
CA ASN A 197 14.51 -7.50 -19.50
C ASN A 197 13.08 -6.96 -19.26
N ASP A 198 12.08 -7.46 -19.98
CA ASP A 198 10.67 -7.07 -19.84
C ASP A 198 9.96 -7.79 -18.69
N TYR A 199 10.63 -8.72 -18.01
CA TYR A 199 10.07 -9.55 -16.94
C TYR A 199 10.83 -9.36 -15.63
N ASP A 200 10.12 -9.47 -14.51
CA ASP A 200 10.70 -9.34 -13.16
C ASP A 200 11.26 -10.68 -12.67
N VAL A 201 10.63 -11.77 -13.08
CA VAL A 201 11.08 -13.15 -12.87
C VAL A 201 11.23 -13.84 -14.22
N VAL A 202 12.37 -14.50 -14.44
CA VAL A 202 12.59 -15.37 -15.59
C VAL A 202 12.94 -16.77 -15.09
N HIS A 203 12.11 -17.75 -15.41
CA HIS A 203 12.35 -19.16 -15.14
C HIS A 203 12.57 -19.88 -16.46
N PHE A 204 13.79 -20.38 -16.67
CA PHE A 204 14.19 -21.05 -17.89
C PHE A 204 14.72 -22.45 -17.57
N ALA A 205 13.94 -23.48 -17.91
CA ALA A 205 14.40 -24.87 -17.78
C ALA A 205 14.77 -25.46 -19.14
N SER A 206 15.97 -26.00 -19.23
CA SER A 206 16.53 -26.47 -20.48
C SER A 206 17.62 -27.52 -20.27
N HIS A 207 18.20 -28.00 -21.36
CA HIS A 207 19.47 -28.71 -21.31
C HIS A 207 20.64 -27.74 -21.25
N GLY A 208 21.65 -28.12 -20.49
CA GLY A 208 22.94 -27.45 -20.46
C GLY A 208 24.05 -28.47 -20.66
N SER A 209 25.17 -28.02 -21.18
CA SER A 209 26.35 -28.86 -21.37
C SER A 209 27.63 -28.05 -21.21
N LYS A 210 28.69 -28.72 -20.77
CA LYS A 210 30.05 -28.23 -20.86
C LYS A 210 30.73 -28.83 -22.09
N THR A 211 31.16 -28.00 -23.02
CA THR A 211 32.05 -28.44 -24.11
C THR A 211 33.44 -27.87 -23.86
N CYS A 212 34.36 -28.73 -23.47
CA CYS A 212 35.79 -28.44 -23.47
C CYS A 212 36.35 -28.83 -24.84
N LYS A 213 37.28 -28.03 -25.39
CA LYS A 213 38.07 -28.49 -26.53
C LYS A 213 38.93 -29.67 -26.05
N LEU A 214 38.61 -30.88 -26.49
CA LEU A 214 39.46 -32.06 -26.30
C LEU A 214 40.58 -32.00 -27.33
N THR A 215 41.82 -31.86 -26.89
CA THR A 215 43.00 -32.20 -27.70
C THR A 215 43.19 -33.72 -27.65
N GLU A 216 43.60 -34.32 -28.76
CA GLU A 216 43.74 -35.78 -28.90
C GLU A 216 44.60 -36.35 -27.76
N GLY A 217 43.97 -37.15 -26.88
CA GLY A 217 44.68 -37.95 -25.87
C GLY A 217 44.36 -37.66 -24.40
N GLY A 218 43.56 -36.64 -24.05
CA GLY A 218 43.16 -36.45 -22.66
C GLY A 218 42.22 -35.27 -22.41
N ILE A 219 41.47 -35.35 -21.30
CA ILE A 219 40.77 -34.20 -20.72
C ILE A 219 41.84 -33.31 -20.09
N GLU A 220 42.50 -32.45 -20.87
CA GLU A 220 43.09 -31.27 -20.25
C GLU A 220 41.95 -30.43 -19.68
N LEU A 221 42.07 -30.03 -18.41
CA LEU A 221 41.32 -28.91 -17.83
C LEU A 221 41.73 -27.64 -18.58
N SER A 222 41.36 -27.52 -19.85
CA SER A 222 41.68 -26.36 -20.65
C SER A 222 40.83 -25.19 -20.13
N ASN A 223 41.42 -24.01 -20.09
CA ASN A 223 40.74 -22.74 -19.85
C ASN A 223 39.69 -22.40 -20.94
N ASN A 224 39.42 -23.32 -21.87
CA ASN A 224 38.52 -23.16 -23.02
C ASN A 224 37.19 -23.92 -22.87
N CYS A 225 36.89 -24.49 -21.70
CA CYS A 225 35.57 -25.04 -21.41
C CYS A 225 34.55 -23.90 -21.25
N ARG A 226 33.42 -23.97 -21.95
CA ARG A 226 32.35 -22.98 -21.86
C ARG A 226 31.04 -23.62 -21.44
N THR A 227 30.23 -22.87 -20.69
CA THR A 227 28.82 -23.18 -20.48
C THR A 227 28.05 -22.98 -21.78
N TYR A 228 27.27 -23.99 -22.17
CA TYR A 228 26.29 -23.92 -23.26
C TYR A 228 24.91 -24.21 -22.69
N ILE A 229 23.98 -23.30 -22.94
CA ILE A 229 22.57 -23.43 -22.55
C ILE A 229 21.77 -23.63 -23.83
N SER A 230 21.09 -24.76 -23.94
CA SER A 230 20.30 -25.06 -25.11
C SER A 230 19.03 -24.21 -25.15
N THR A 231 18.59 -23.81 -26.34
CA THR A 231 17.39 -22.96 -26.49
C THR A 231 16.12 -23.74 -26.87
N GLY A 232 16.23 -24.99 -27.29
CA GLY A 232 15.12 -25.69 -27.95
C GLY A 232 14.76 -25.11 -29.31
N ILE A 233 15.55 -24.18 -29.86
CA ILE A 233 15.35 -23.64 -31.21
C ILE A 233 16.12 -24.49 -32.20
N THR A 234 15.38 -25.30 -32.94
CA THR A 234 15.93 -26.17 -33.98
C THR A 234 15.91 -25.47 -35.34
N TYR A 235 16.87 -25.78 -36.19
CA TYR A 235 16.95 -25.24 -37.55
C TYR A 235 17.45 -26.30 -38.53
N GLN A 236 17.00 -26.23 -39.78
CA GLN A 236 17.52 -27.07 -40.85
C GLN A 236 18.84 -26.51 -41.37
N LYS A 237 19.76 -27.37 -41.84
CA LYS A 237 21.08 -26.95 -42.38
C LYS A 237 20.97 -25.83 -43.44
N LYS A 238 19.91 -25.87 -44.26
CA LYS A 238 19.63 -24.86 -45.30
C LYS A 238 19.24 -23.47 -44.76
N GLU A 239 18.76 -23.40 -43.52
CA GLU A 239 18.30 -22.17 -42.85
C GLU A 239 19.42 -21.49 -42.05
N ARG A 240 20.57 -22.16 -41.91
CA ARG A 240 21.69 -21.70 -41.08
C ARG A 240 22.15 -20.29 -41.43
N GLN A 241 22.26 -19.95 -42.73
CA GLN A 241 22.72 -18.62 -43.14
C GLN A 241 21.72 -17.54 -42.75
N LYS A 242 20.42 -17.77 -42.99
CA LYS A 242 19.35 -16.86 -42.59
C LYS A 242 19.35 -16.61 -41.07
N LEU A 243 19.62 -17.65 -40.29
CA LEU A 243 19.71 -17.54 -38.83
C LEU A 243 20.93 -16.75 -38.38
N LEU A 244 22.09 -16.95 -39.03
CA LEU A 244 23.28 -16.12 -38.77
C LEU A 244 23.03 -14.65 -39.11
N ASP A 245 22.31 -14.37 -40.20
CA ASP A 245 21.95 -13.00 -40.61
C ASP A 245 20.99 -12.37 -39.60
N LEU A 246 20.00 -13.13 -39.09
CA LEU A 246 19.12 -12.71 -38.00
C LEU A 246 19.92 -12.37 -36.73
N ILE A 247 20.80 -13.26 -36.30
CA ILE A 247 21.64 -13.05 -35.10
C ILE A 247 22.49 -11.77 -35.25
N LYS A 248 23.14 -11.59 -36.40
CA LYS A 248 23.92 -10.38 -36.70
C LYS A 248 23.05 -9.14 -36.66
N SER A 249 21.84 -9.19 -37.22
CA SER A 249 20.92 -8.03 -37.23
C SER A 249 20.48 -7.60 -35.83
N LYS A 250 20.48 -8.52 -34.86
CA LYS A 250 20.13 -8.27 -33.46
C LYS A 250 21.32 -7.79 -32.61
N ASN A 251 22.52 -7.74 -33.21
CA ASN A 251 23.76 -7.27 -32.59
C ASN A 251 24.11 -7.96 -31.25
N VAL A 252 23.80 -9.25 -31.12
CA VAL A 252 24.11 -10.06 -29.94
C VAL A 252 25.12 -11.16 -30.30
N ARG A 253 26.15 -11.36 -29.46
CA ARG A 253 27.13 -12.43 -29.63
C ARG A 253 26.86 -13.57 -28.65
N GLY A 254 27.79 -14.52 -28.59
CA GLY A 254 27.69 -15.64 -27.64
C GLY A 254 26.67 -16.71 -28.02
N ILE A 255 26.30 -16.78 -29.30
CA ILE A 255 25.35 -17.75 -29.84
C ILE A 255 26.11 -18.77 -30.68
N VAL A 256 25.83 -20.05 -30.45
CA VAL A 256 26.46 -21.17 -31.15
C VAL A 256 25.41 -22.01 -31.84
N LEU A 257 25.68 -22.39 -33.08
CA LEU A 257 24.80 -23.18 -33.93
C LEU A 257 25.43 -24.57 -34.11
N GLU A 258 24.94 -25.56 -33.38
CA GLU A 258 25.49 -26.92 -33.37
C GLU A 258 24.38 -27.97 -33.33
N TYR A 259 24.61 -29.15 -33.88
CA TYR A 259 23.62 -30.26 -33.90
C TYR A 259 22.21 -29.90 -34.43
N GLY A 260 22.09 -28.86 -35.27
CA GLY A 260 20.80 -28.36 -35.76
C GLY A 260 20.01 -27.55 -34.73
N GLU A 261 20.68 -27.02 -33.70
CA GLU A 261 20.08 -26.26 -32.60
C GLU A 261 20.91 -25.01 -32.22
N ILE A 262 20.24 -24.01 -31.64
CA ILE A 262 20.86 -22.81 -31.09
C ILE A 262 21.21 -23.01 -29.61
N PHE A 263 22.43 -22.63 -29.25
CA PHE A 263 22.93 -22.61 -27.87
C PHE A 263 23.40 -21.21 -27.49
N PHE A 264 23.20 -20.84 -26.23
CA PHE A 264 23.74 -19.63 -25.64
C PHE A 264 24.92 -19.91 -24.74
N THR A 265 25.93 -19.07 -24.86
CA THR A 265 27.05 -18.98 -23.92
C THR A 265 26.83 -17.78 -22.99
N PRO A 266 27.53 -17.68 -21.85
CA PRO A 266 27.40 -16.53 -20.95
C PRO A 266 27.57 -15.16 -21.66
N LYS A 267 28.37 -15.10 -22.74
CA LYS A 267 28.54 -13.89 -23.55
C LYS A 267 27.24 -13.35 -24.16
N PHE A 268 26.26 -14.21 -24.44
CA PHE A 268 24.94 -13.78 -24.93
C PHE A 268 24.24 -12.90 -23.91
N PHE A 269 24.17 -13.34 -22.64
CA PHE A 269 23.49 -12.60 -21.58
C PHE A 269 24.13 -11.23 -21.33
N SER A 270 25.47 -11.14 -21.36
CA SER A 270 26.15 -9.84 -21.21
C SER A 270 26.04 -8.90 -22.41
N ASP A 271 25.78 -9.41 -23.63
CA ASP A 271 25.49 -8.54 -24.78
C ASP A 271 24.01 -8.15 -24.84
N ALA A 272 23.11 -9.09 -24.56
CA ALA A 272 21.67 -8.85 -24.59
C ALA A 272 21.18 -8.01 -23.40
N TYR A 273 21.81 -8.17 -22.24
CA TYR A 273 21.46 -7.50 -20.99
C TYR A 273 22.71 -6.92 -20.33
N PRO A 274 23.23 -5.78 -20.83
CA PRO A 274 24.43 -5.16 -20.27
C PRO A 274 24.24 -4.69 -18.82
N GLU A 275 23.01 -4.34 -18.45
CA GLU A 275 22.63 -3.92 -17.11
C GLU A 275 21.30 -4.57 -16.73
N VAL A 276 21.26 -5.21 -15.57
CA VAL A 276 20.08 -5.90 -15.07
C VAL A 276 19.77 -5.48 -13.65
N ASN A 277 18.62 -4.84 -13.46
CA ASN A 277 18.22 -4.30 -12.17
C ASN A 277 16.85 -4.82 -11.71
N ASN A 278 16.77 -5.14 -10.42
CA ASN A 278 15.65 -5.71 -9.68
C ASN A 278 15.00 -6.93 -10.35
N LYS A 279 15.79 -7.96 -10.67
CA LYS A 279 15.30 -9.20 -11.32
C LYS A 279 15.74 -10.48 -10.64
N LEU A 280 14.90 -11.50 -10.80
CA LEU A 280 15.21 -12.88 -10.47
C LEU A 280 15.33 -13.73 -11.74
N PHE A 281 16.48 -14.38 -11.93
CA PHE A 281 16.70 -15.40 -12.94
C PHE A 281 16.82 -16.77 -12.30
N ILE A 282 16.17 -17.76 -12.90
CA ILE A 282 16.33 -19.17 -12.56
C ILE A 282 16.66 -19.90 -13.86
N PHE A 283 17.90 -20.35 -13.99
CA PHE A 283 18.37 -21.16 -15.11
C PHE A 283 18.49 -22.62 -14.66
N SER A 284 17.41 -23.37 -14.84
CA SER A 284 17.35 -24.80 -14.54
C SER A 284 17.93 -25.59 -15.70
N SER A 285 19.26 -25.76 -15.75
CA SER A 285 19.92 -26.60 -16.74
C SER A 285 21.14 -27.27 -16.15
N CYS A 286 21.50 -28.45 -16.68
CA CYS A 286 22.64 -29.20 -16.19
C CYS A 286 23.97 -28.49 -16.48
N GLN A 287 24.94 -28.67 -15.57
CA GLN A 287 26.36 -28.33 -15.80
C GLN A 287 26.64 -26.84 -16.07
N LEU A 288 25.87 -25.93 -15.49
CA LEU A 288 26.06 -24.49 -15.65
C LEU A 288 27.15 -23.96 -14.71
N GLY A 289 28.05 -23.10 -15.19
CA GLY A 289 28.94 -22.35 -14.28
C GLY A 289 30.00 -23.19 -13.56
N GLN A 290 30.37 -24.36 -14.08
CA GLN A 290 31.45 -25.20 -13.49
C GLN A 290 32.84 -24.54 -13.45
N GLN A 291 33.03 -23.43 -14.18
CA GLN A 291 34.25 -22.62 -14.16
C GLN A 291 33.99 -21.19 -13.63
N GLY A 292 32.81 -20.95 -13.06
CA GLY A 292 32.38 -19.61 -12.66
C GLY A 292 32.05 -18.68 -13.84
N ASP A 293 32.09 -19.13 -15.10
CA ASP A 293 31.85 -18.28 -16.28
C ASP A 293 30.45 -17.64 -16.29
N LEU A 294 29.43 -18.39 -15.88
CA LEU A 294 28.07 -17.88 -15.71
C LEU A 294 27.96 -16.91 -14.51
N GLU A 295 28.54 -17.28 -13.37
CA GLU A 295 28.58 -16.46 -12.14
C GLU A 295 29.26 -15.11 -12.41
N ILE A 296 30.49 -15.13 -12.94
CA ILE A 296 31.25 -13.93 -13.34
C ILE A 296 30.45 -13.07 -14.33
N THR A 297 29.76 -13.68 -15.28
CA THR A 297 28.92 -12.92 -16.23
C THR A 297 27.80 -12.18 -15.50
N PHE A 298 27.09 -12.87 -14.62
CA PHE A 298 25.97 -12.28 -13.87
C PHE A 298 26.43 -11.29 -12.80
N ASP A 299 27.55 -11.51 -12.13
CA ASP A 299 28.15 -10.55 -11.19
C ASP A 299 28.48 -9.20 -11.86
N ASN A 300 28.85 -9.25 -13.15
CA ASN A 300 29.15 -8.06 -13.93
C ASN A 300 27.90 -7.31 -14.42
N ILE A 301 26.81 -8.00 -14.77
CA ILE A 301 25.61 -7.36 -15.35
C ILE A 301 24.50 -7.08 -14.33
N LEU A 302 24.42 -7.86 -13.24
CA LEU A 302 23.45 -7.61 -12.18
C LEU A 302 23.84 -6.32 -11.44
N GLN A 303 22.85 -5.48 -11.16
CA GLN A 303 22.98 -4.31 -10.29
C GLN A 303 22.30 -4.58 -8.93
N ASN A 304 21.04 -5.01 -9.00
CA ASN A 304 20.29 -5.59 -7.88
C ASN A 304 19.54 -6.82 -8.41
N GLY A 305 19.86 -8.03 -7.95
CA GLY A 305 19.40 -9.23 -8.64
C GLY A 305 19.89 -10.54 -8.06
N GLN A 306 19.19 -11.61 -8.42
CA GLN A 306 19.59 -12.98 -8.11
C GLN A 306 19.54 -13.85 -9.37
N LEU A 307 20.54 -14.72 -9.52
CA LEU A 307 20.55 -15.82 -10.48
C LEU A 307 20.67 -17.14 -9.72
N PHE A 308 19.77 -18.08 -9.97
CA PHE A 308 19.89 -19.47 -9.53
C PHE A 308 20.22 -20.40 -10.70
N TYR A 309 21.16 -21.32 -10.50
CA TYR A 309 21.58 -22.28 -11.53
C TYR A 309 22.14 -23.57 -10.95
N TRP A 310 22.05 -24.67 -11.71
CA TRP A 310 22.61 -25.97 -11.30
C TRP A 310 24.05 -26.14 -11.78
N GLN A 311 24.98 -26.30 -10.84
CA GLN A 311 26.40 -26.45 -11.17
C GLN A 311 26.72 -27.75 -11.89
N ASN A 312 26.00 -28.83 -11.56
CA ASN A 312 26.21 -30.19 -12.06
C ASN A 312 24.90 -30.75 -12.65
N THR A 313 24.88 -32.04 -12.98
CA THR A 313 23.73 -32.68 -13.64
C THR A 313 22.60 -32.99 -12.67
N VAL A 314 21.51 -32.23 -12.70
CA VAL A 314 20.34 -32.45 -11.84
C VAL A 314 19.28 -33.32 -12.53
N HIS A 315 18.57 -34.16 -11.76
CA HIS A 315 17.37 -34.83 -12.27
C HIS A 315 16.18 -33.86 -12.24
N ALA A 316 15.31 -33.91 -13.25
CA ALA A 316 14.16 -33.00 -13.37
C ALA A 316 13.29 -33.01 -12.10
N ILE A 317 12.98 -34.19 -11.55
CA ILE A 317 12.20 -34.34 -10.32
C ILE A 317 12.84 -33.68 -9.09
N ASP A 318 14.17 -33.65 -9.00
CA ASP A 318 14.88 -33.00 -7.89
C ASP A 318 14.90 -31.48 -8.07
N ALA A 319 15.06 -31.00 -9.31
CA ALA A 319 14.91 -29.59 -9.65
C ALA A 319 13.48 -29.11 -9.35
N PHE A 320 12.46 -29.89 -9.72
CA PHE A 320 11.06 -29.63 -9.40
C PHE A 320 10.86 -29.47 -7.90
N LYS A 321 11.30 -30.43 -7.07
CA LYS A 321 11.17 -30.35 -5.60
C LYS A 321 11.91 -29.16 -5.00
N ALA A 322 13.11 -28.86 -5.52
CA ALA A 322 13.91 -27.74 -5.05
C ALA A 322 13.20 -26.41 -5.30
N PHE A 323 12.75 -26.16 -6.54
CA PHE A 323 12.06 -24.93 -6.87
C PHE A 323 10.64 -24.88 -6.30
N ASP A 324 9.95 -26.02 -6.16
CA ASP A 324 8.67 -26.11 -5.46
C ASP A 324 8.79 -25.55 -4.03
N ASN A 325 9.79 -26.03 -3.28
CA ASN A 325 10.08 -25.53 -1.94
C ASN A 325 10.48 -24.04 -1.96
N MET A 326 11.38 -23.63 -2.87
CA MET A 326 11.85 -22.24 -2.95
C MET A 326 10.69 -21.26 -3.23
N TYR A 327 9.81 -21.58 -4.18
CA TYR A 327 8.63 -20.76 -4.49
C TYR A 327 7.61 -20.77 -3.36
N ASP A 328 7.44 -21.86 -2.60
CA ASP A 328 6.57 -21.83 -1.41
C ASP A 328 7.09 -20.87 -0.36
N ARG A 329 8.40 -20.88 -0.09
CA ARG A 329 9.02 -19.94 0.84
C ARG A 329 8.84 -18.49 0.37
N MET A 330 9.12 -18.21 -0.89
CA MET A 330 8.99 -16.86 -1.43
C MET A 330 7.54 -16.36 -1.50
N LEU A 331 6.56 -17.22 -1.77
CA LEU A 331 5.15 -16.82 -1.98
C LEU A 331 4.28 -16.93 -0.73
N GLN A 332 4.46 -17.97 0.09
CA GLN A 332 3.63 -18.21 1.27
C GLN A 332 4.21 -17.58 2.53
N TYR A 333 5.53 -17.58 2.67
CA TYR A 333 6.22 -16.95 3.81
C TYR A 333 6.67 -15.53 3.48
N GLY A 334 6.60 -15.12 2.21
CA GLY A 334 7.10 -13.83 1.73
C GLY A 334 8.61 -13.69 1.92
N GLU A 335 9.37 -14.79 1.90
CA GLU A 335 10.82 -14.69 2.06
C GLU A 335 11.48 -14.08 0.81
N THR A 336 12.55 -13.31 1.02
CA THR A 336 13.41 -12.87 -0.07
C THR A 336 14.04 -14.06 -0.78
N ALA A 337 14.41 -13.95 -2.06
CA ALA A 337 14.97 -15.07 -2.80
C ALA A 337 16.25 -15.66 -2.15
N PRO A 338 17.20 -14.86 -1.63
CA PRO A 338 18.33 -15.39 -0.86
C PRO A 338 17.92 -16.11 0.43
N THR A 339 16.98 -15.56 1.19
CA THR A 339 16.49 -16.19 2.43
C THR A 339 15.77 -17.51 2.14
N ALA A 340 14.92 -17.53 1.11
CA ALA A 340 14.24 -18.73 0.66
C ALA A 340 15.24 -19.83 0.29
N PHE A 341 16.29 -19.47 -0.48
CA PHE A 341 17.37 -20.39 -0.80
C PHE A 341 18.12 -20.87 0.44
N GLU A 342 18.45 -19.99 1.39
CA GLU A 342 19.16 -20.37 2.60
C GLU A 342 18.35 -21.32 3.50
N ASN A 343 17.04 -21.09 3.58
CA ASN A 343 16.14 -21.90 4.39
C ASN A 343 15.63 -23.17 3.67
N MET A 344 15.96 -23.38 2.39
CA MET A 344 15.71 -24.67 1.74
C MET A 344 16.47 -25.79 2.46
N PRO A 345 15.86 -26.98 2.67
CA PRO A 345 16.54 -28.15 3.19
C PRO A 345 17.82 -28.45 2.39
N LEU A 346 18.92 -28.76 3.08
CA LEU A 346 20.21 -29.03 2.42
C LEU A 346 20.08 -30.09 1.31
N LYS A 347 19.31 -31.15 1.53
CA LYS A 347 19.02 -32.22 0.55
C LYS A 347 18.36 -31.75 -0.76
N LEU A 348 17.86 -30.52 -0.82
CA LEU A 348 17.24 -29.94 -2.02
C LEU A 348 18.15 -28.94 -2.74
N LYS A 349 19.30 -28.56 -2.16
CA LYS A 349 20.23 -27.58 -2.76
C LYS A 349 21.70 -28.00 -2.76
N LYS A 350 22.11 -28.93 -1.91
CA LYS A 350 23.48 -29.43 -1.79
C LYS A 350 23.47 -30.96 -1.68
N ASN A 351 24.56 -31.58 -2.13
CA ASN A 351 24.77 -33.02 -1.98
C ASN A 351 23.63 -33.88 -2.53
N ILE A 352 22.98 -33.44 -3.61
CA ILE A 352 21.95 -34.25 -4.28
C ILE A 352 22.70 -35.34 -5.06
N PRO A 353 22.54 -36.63 -4.71
CA PRO A 353 23.31 -37.70 -5.31
C PRO A 353 22.94 -37.89 -6.79
N TYR A 354 23.95 -38.03 -7.63
CA TYR A 354 23.85 -38.42 -9.02
C TYR A 354 24.86 -39.52 -9.31
N PHE A 355 24.36 -40.68 -9.72
CA PHE A 355 25.21 -41.82 -10.02
C PHE A 355 25.68 -41.76 -11.47
N LYS A 356 26.98 -41.57 -11.68
CA LYS A 356 27.59 -41.75 -13.00
C LYS A 356 28.17 -43.15 -13.08
N LYS A 357 27.58 -44.02 -13.90
CA LYS A 357 28.21 -45.30 -14.28
C LYS A 357 29.39 -45.03 -15.18
N GLU A 358 30.59 -45.42 -14.75
CA GLU A 358 31.78 -45.34 -15.58
C GLU A 358 31.82 -46.57 -16.49
N LYS A 359 31.56 -46.36 -17.80
CA LYS A 359 31.40 -47.44 -18.79
C LYS A 359 32.62 -48.36 -18.91
N GLU A 360 33.80 -47.90 -18.53
CA GLU A 360 35.06 -48.64 -18.72
C GLU A 360 35.47 -49.51 -17.53
N ARG A 361 34.95 -49.25 -16.32
CA ARG A 361 35.34 -49.99 -15.10
C ARG A 361 34.21 -50.76 -14.43
N GLY A 362 32.94 -50.46 -14.77
CA GLY A 362 31.79 -51.06 -14.09
C GLY A 362 31.50 -50.44 -12.71
N ASP A 363 32.35 -49.52 -12.25
CA ASP A 363 32.19 -48.79 -11.00
C ASP A 363 31.24 -47.59 -11.16
N SER A 364 30.45 -47.33 -10.12
CA SER A 364 29.65 -46.10 -9.99
C SER A 364 30.46 -45.07 -9.20
N VAL A 365 30.65 -43.89 -9.79
CA VAL A 365 31.20 -42.73 -9.07
C VAL A 365 30.03 -41.88 -8.57
N ASP A 366 30.00 -41.64 -7.26
CA ASP A 366 29.05 -40.71 -6.64
C ASP A 366 29.44 -39.28 -6.98
N VAL A 367 28.63 -38.63 -7.80
CA VAL A 367 28.77 -37.21 -8.10
C VAL A 367 27.62 -36.48 -7.43
N TYR A 368 27.91 -35.33 -6.82
CA TYR A 368 26.90 -34.53 -6.12
C TYR A 368 26.53 -33.29 -6.90
N ASN A 369 25.26 -32.91 -6.87
CA ASN A 369 24.78 -31.67 -7.47
C ASN A 369 24.53 -30.57 -6.46
N TYR A 370 24.68 -29.34 -6.95
CA TYR A 370 24.58 -28.12 -6.16
C TYR A 370 23.74 -27.09 -6.92
N LEU A 371 22.69 -26.59 -6.28
CA LEU A 371 22.04 -25.36 -6.67
C LEU A 371 22.92 -24.20 -6.18
N LYS A 372 23.28 -23.31 -7.10
CA LYS A 372 24.10 -22.14 -6.82
C LYS A 372 23.26 -20.88 -6.98
N MET A 373 23.69 -19.84 -6.28
CA MET A 373 23.11 -18.51 -6.34
C MET A 373 24.23 -17.50 -6.59
N ALA A 374 24.10 -16.68 -7.64
CA ALA A 374 24.84 -15.43 -7.77
C ALA A 374 23.90 -14.29 -7.35
N SER A 375 24.37 -13.40 -6.48
CA SER A 375 23.54 -12.34 -5.89
C SER A 375 24.32 -11.03 -5.83
N LYS A 376 23.66 -9.94 -6.21
CA LYS A 376 24.19 -8.58 -6.11
C LYS A 376 23.09 -7.63 -5.65
N GLY A 377 23.43 -6.67 -4.80
CA GLY A 377 22.47 -5.73 -4.21
C GLY A 377 21.69 -6.30 -3.02
N ASN A 378 20.49 -5.78 -2.79
CA ASN A 378 19.63 -6.09 -1.65
C ASN A 378 18.85 -7.41 -1.87
N ALA A 379 18.50 -8.08 -0.78
CA ALA A 379 17.81 -9.35 -0.81
C ALA A 379 16.33 -9.18 -1.21
N MET A 380 15.96 -9.51 -2.45
CA MET A 380 14.65 -9.09 -2.98
C MET A 380 13.51 -10.07 -2.72
N HIS A 381 12.33 -9.50 -2.44
CA HIS A 381 11.06 -10.21 -2.51
C HIS A 381 10.57 -10.33 -3.95
N ILE A 382 10.00 -11.48 -4.31
CA ILE A 382 9.32 -11.63 -5.61
C ILE A 382 7.88 -11.10 -5.58
N ILE A 383 7.35 -10.79 -4.40
CA ILE A 383 6.01 -10.22 -4.19
C ILE A 383 6.13 -8.91 -3.41
N GLU A 384 5.05 -8.14 -3.35
CA GLU A 384 4.94 -7.07 -2.37
C GLU A 384 4.64 -7.68 -0.99
N PRO A 385 5.47 -7.47 0.04
CA PRO A 385 5.32 -8.13 1.33
C PRO A 385 4.29 -7.46 2.25
N ILE A 386 3.34 -6.71 1.68
CA ILE A 386 2.27 -6.03 2.41
C ILE A 386 0.93 -6.22 1.68
N SER A 387 -0.12 -6.54 2.44
CA SER A 387 -1.46 -6.82 1.93
C SER A 387 -2.55 -6.21 2.82
N PHE A 388 -3.49 -5.43 2.29
CA PHE A 388 -4.72 -5.05 2.98
C PHE A 388 -5.59 -6.30 3.17
N ILE A 389 -6.07 -6.50 4.38
CA ILE A 389 -6.94 -7.62 4.75
C ILE A 389 -8.32 -7.06 5.07
N ASP A 390 -9.33 -7.64 4.45
CA ASP A 390 -10.71 -7.44 4.84
C ASP A 390 -10.96 -8.12 6.20
N GLU A 391 -11.26 -7.32 7.21
CA GLU A 391 -11.48 -7.80 8.57
C GLU A 391 -12.64 -8.80 8.67
N LYS A 392 -13.64 -8.70 7.79
CA LYS A 392 -14.80 -9.59 7.76
C LYS A 392 -14.43 -10.96 7.23
N THR A 393 -13.80 -11.00 6.05
CA THR A 393 -13.51 -12.26 5.36
C THR A 393 -12.18 -12.88 5.79
N LYS A 394 -11.32 -12.12 6.47
CA LYS A 394 -9.92 -12.47 6.80
C LYS A 394 -9.11 -12.85 5.56
N LYS A 395 -9.51 -12.33 4.41
CA LYS A 395 -8.85 -12.49 3.11
C LYS A 395 -8.34 -11.14 2.64
N GLU A 396 -7.48 -11.18 1.64
CA GLU A 396 -6.99 -9.97 0.99
C GLU A 396 -8.16 -9.13 0.45
N LEU A 397 -8.12 -7.84 0.73
CA LEU A 397 -9.11 -6.87 0.28
C LEU A 397 -9.14 -6.83 -1.25
N GLN A 398 -10.35 -6.73 -1.83
CA GLN A 398 -10.54 -6.74 -3.28
C GLN A 398 -10.93 -5.36 -3.80
N GLU A 399 -10.50 -5.04 -5.01
CA GLU A 399 -10.82 -3.79 -5.69
C GLU A 399 -12.33 -3.54 -5.74
N GLY A 400 -12.75 -2.30 -5.44
CA GLY A 400 -14.16 -1.87 -5.46
C GLY A 400 -15.00 -2.37 -4.29
N THR A 401 -14.42 -3.10 -3.32
CA THR A 401 -15.12 -3.51 -2.10
C THR A 401 -15.59 -2.27 -1.33
N VAL A 402 -16.84 -2.29 -0.85
CA VAL A 402 -17.35 -1.25 0.06
C VAL A 402 -16.61 -1.36 1.39
N TYR A 403 -15.82 -0.35 1.73
CA TYR A 403 -14.99 -0.32 2.92
C TYR A 403 -15.71 0.38 4.07
N PRO A 404 -15.59 -0.13 5.31
CA PRO A 404 -16.31 0.41 6.47
C PRO A 404 -15.65 1.69 6.99
N PHE A 405 -15.79 2.79 6.26
CA PHE A 405 -15.47 4.13 6.76
C PHE A 405 -16.51 4.57 7.81
N GLU A 406 -16.04 5.16 8.90
CA GLU A 406 -16.85 5.67 10.01
C GLU A 406 -16.96 7.20 9.92
N GLY A 407 -18.18 7.73 9.76
CA GLY A 407 -18.47 9.17 9.67
C GLY A 407 -19.64 9.48 8.72
N VAL A 408 -19.93 10.77 8.51
CA VAL A 408 -20.91 11.24 7.52
C VAL A 408 -20.15 11.79 6.32
N PHE A 409 -20.36 11.18 5.15
CA PHE A 409 -19.81 11.69 3.91
C PHE A 409 -20.44 13.05 3.54
N GLU A 410 -19.62 13.97 3.05
CA GLU A 410 -20.00 15.30 2.54
C GLU A 410 -20.56 16.26 3.62
N ASP A 411 -20.12 16.11 4.87
CA ASP A 411 -20.47 16.97 6.02
C ASP A 411 -19.36 17.95 6.44
N ASP A 412 -18.29 18.05 5.67
CA ASP A 412 -17.07 18.83 5.92
C ASP A 412 -16.26 18.37 7.15
N ARG A 413 -16.50 17.16 7.68
CA ARG A 413 -15.72 16.56 8.78
C ARG A 413 -14.92 15.34 8.32
N PRO A 414 -13.72 15.09 8.88
CA PRO A 414 -12.95 13.91 8.54
C PRO A 414 -13.57 12.60 9.05
N GLU A 415 -13.53 11.54 8.24
CA GLU A 415 -13.88 10.18 8.66
C GLU A 415 -12.74 9.49 9.44
N GLU A 416 -13.11 8.40 10.12
CA GLU A 416 -12.20 7.43 10.73
C GLU A 416 -12.34 6.07 10.01
N ALA A 417 -11.28 5.26 10.01
CA ALA A 417 -11.37 3.87 9.60
C ALA A 417 -10.34 3.00 10.31
N SER A 418 -10.63 1.71 10.44
CA SER A 418 -9.67 0.72 10.90
C SER A 418 -9.07 -0.01 9.70
N PHE A 419 -7.75 -0.24 9.73
CA PHE A 419 -7.01 -0.87 8.63
C PHE A 419 -6.27 -2.10 9.14
N THR A 420 -6.64 -3.28 8.65
CA THR A 420 -5.88 -4.52 8.89
C THR A 420 -4.94 -4.79 7.73
N LEU A 421 -3.66 -5.01 8.03
CA LEU A 421 -2.60 -5.26 7.09
C LEU A 421 -1.88 -6.57 7.44
N GLU A 422 -1.55 -7.34 6.42
CA GLU A 422 -0.71 -8.53 6.51
C GLU A 422 0.68 -8.19 5.95
N PHE A 423 1.68 -8.26 6.82
CA PHE A 423 3.08 -8.15 6.46
C PHE A 423 3.69 -9.55 6.36
N LEU A 424 4.42 -9.82 5.28
CA LEU A 424 5.06 -11.12 5.02
C LEU A 424 6.58 -10.99 4.98
N GLY A 425 7.27 -12.10 5.26
CA GLY A 425 8.73 -12.21 5.10
C GLY A 425 9.54 -11.95 6.36
N TYR A 426 8.91 -11.50 7.43
CA TYR A 426 9.58 -11.04 8.64
C TYR A 426 8.85 -11.51 9.89
N THR A 427 9.60 -11.94 10.90
CA THR A 427 9.03 -12.21 12.23
C THR A 427 8.80 -10.89 12.97
N ALA A 428 7.94 -10.90 14.00
CA ALA A 428 7.75 -9.74 14.87
C ALA A 428 9.08 -9.25 15.48
N GLN A 429 9.97 -10.19 15.85
CA GLN A 429 11.30 -9.88 16.36
C GLN A 429 12.17 -9.19 15.29
N GLU A 430 12.15 -9.64 14.04
CA GLU A 430 12.94 -9.01 12.97
C GLU A 430 12.43 -7.60 12.63
N ILE A 431 11.11 -7.37 12.72
CA ILE A 431 10.48 -6.06 12.56
C ILE A 431 10.99 -5.12 13.67
N GLU A 432 11.08 -5.62 14.90
CA GLU A 432 11.56 -4.87 16.06
C GLU A 432 13.04 -4.52 15.95
N GLU A 433 13.89 -5.53 15.78
CA GLU A 433 15.34 -5.38 15.71
C GLU A 433 15.78 -4.43 14.59
N LYS A 434 15.02 -4.39 13.49
CA LYS A 434 15.30 -3.54 12.33
C LYS A 434 14.53 -2.22 12.33
N SER A 435 13.76 -1.94 13.38
CA SER A 435 12.96 -0.72 13.52
C SER A 435 12.08 -0.45 12.30
N MET A 436 11.46 -1.50 11.76
CA MET A 436 10.60 -1.38 10.58
C MET A 436 9.34 -0.61 10.93
N SER A 437 8.84 0.18 9.98
CA SER A 437 7.72 1.08 10.19
C SER A 437 6.72 1.04 9.05
N PHE A 438 5.56 1.66 9.26
CA PHE A 438 4.45 1.63 8.33
C PHE A 438 3.96 3.04 8.01
N SER A 439 3.56 3.28 6.76
CA SER A 439 2.85 4.50 6.37
C SER A 439 1.61 4.18 5.55
N LEU A 440 0.56 4.96 5.77
CA LEU A 440 -0.71 4.85 5.07
C LEU A 440 -1.06 6.19 4.44
N LYS A 441 -1.43 6.16 3.16
CA LYS A 441 -2.06 7.27 2.46
C LYS A 441 -3.47 6.89 2.03
N VAL A 442 -4.35 7.87 2.10
CA VAL A 442 -5.74 7.79 1.60
C VAL A 442 -5.94 8.93 0.62
N ASP A 443 -6.24 8.61 -0.64
CA ASP A 443 -6.29 9.55 -1.77
C ASP A 443 -5.04 10.45 -1.85
N GLY A 444 -3.86 9.86 -1.65
CA GLY A 444 -2.58 10.57 -1.63
C GLY A 444 -2.28 11.38 -0.35
N THR A 445 -3.23 11.48 0.58
CA THR A 445 -3.05 12.18 1.87
C THR A 445 -2.45 11.23 2.90
N THR A 446 -1.30 11.57 3.49
CA THR A 446 -0.69 10.76 4.55
C THR A 446 -1.49 10.84 5.85
N VAL A 447 -2.07 9.70 6.24
CA VAL A 447 -2.86 9.54 7.47
C VAL A 447 -2.06 8.89 8.59
N LEU A 448 -1.14 7.99 8.26
CA LEU A 448 -0.14 7.41 9.16
C LEU A 448 1.23 7.57 8.51
N ASP A 449 2.22 8.02 9.27
CA ASP A 449 3.57 8.30 8.78
C ASP A 449 4.61 7.62 9.67
N HIS A 450 5.41 6.74 9.07
CA HIS A 450 6.48 5.94 9.72
C HIS A 450 6.13 5.43 11.13
N VAL A 451 4.93 4.89 11.29
CA VAL A 451 4.43 4.39 12.57
C VAL A 451 5.05 3.03 12.87
N ALA A 452 5.68 2.89 14.03
CA ALA A 452 6.10 1.60 14.56
C ALA A 452 4.88 0.81 15.05
N PHE A 453 4.88 -0.50 14.83
CA PHE A 453 3.68 -1.33 15.04
C PHE A 453 3.98 -2.63 15.78
N LEU A 454 4.91 -2.60 16.72
CA LEU A 454 5.24 -3.75 17.55
C LEU A 454 4.20 -3.95 18.65
N PRO A 455 4.01 -5.18 19.16
CA PRO A 455 3.14 -5.42 20.30
C PRO A 455 3.61 -4.60 21.50
N ASN A 456 2.87 -3.55 21.84
CA ASN A 456 3.01 -2.89 23.12
C ASN A 456 2.11 -3.64 24.13
N ASN A 457 2.55 -3.79 25.37
CA ASN A 457 1.71 -4.34 26.44
C ASN A 457 0.63 -3.35 26.91
N ASP A 458 0.40 -2.25 26.17
CA ASP A 458 -0.62 -1.27 26.48
C ASP A 458 -1.99 -1.72 25.96
N PRO A 459 -2.93 -2.09 26.83
CA PRO A 459 -4.28 -2.50 26.42
C PRO A 459 -5.11 -1.37 25.79
N TYR A 460 -4.62 -0.13 25.80
CA TYR A 460 -5.27 1.03 25.18
C TYR A 460 -4.62 1.45 23.84
N ASP A 461 -3.64 0.69 23.35
CA ASP A 461 -3.00 1.00 22.07
C ASP A 461 -4.01 0.92 20.91
N ALA A 462 -3.91 1.87 19.98
CA ALA A 462 -4.71 1.89 18.76
C ALA A 462 -4.21 0.86 17.74
N ILE A 463 -3.14 0.15 18.03
CA ILE A 463 -2.52 -0.85 17.17
C ILE A 463 -2.68 -2.22 17.79
N ASP A 464 -3.22 -3.17 17.03
CA ASP A 464 -3.34 -4.57 17.42
C ASP A 464 -2.45 -5.43 16.54
N VAL A 465 -1.60 -6.25 17.15
CA VAL A 465 -0.56 -7.02 16.46
C VAL A 465 -0.73 -8.49 16.81
N THR A 466 -0.99 -9.29 15.80
CA THR A 466 -1.19 -10.74 15.96
C THR A 466 -0.34 -11.51 14.96
N THR A 467 -0.01 -12.75 15.29
CA THR A 467 0.61 -13.67 14.32
C THR A 467 -0.35 -13.94 13.17
N GLY A 468 0.16 -13.90 11.95
CA GLY A 468 -0.59 -14.23 10.75
C GLY A 468 -0.63 -15.73 10.48
N LYS A 469 -0.63 -16.10 9.20
CA LYS A 469 -0.79 -17.50 8.75
C LYS A 469 0.38 -18.42 9.13
N ASN A 470 1.56 -17.86 9.41
CA ASN A 470 2.78 -18.59 9.77
C ASN A 470 3.72 -17.68 10.59
N GLU A 471 4.87 -18.21 11.03
CA GLU A 471 5.85 -17.48 11.87
C GLU A 471 6.46 -16.22 11.26
N LYS A 472 6.39 -16.06 9.93
CA LYS A 472 6.95 -14.95 9.15
C LYS A 472 5.86 -14.00 8.63
N THR A 473 4.66 -14.14 9.16
CA THR A 473 3.52 -13.30 8.81
C THR A 473 3.03 -12.57 10.05
N THR A 474 2.87 -11.26 9.94
CA THR A 474 2.34 -10.41 11.02
C THR A 474 1.10 -9.70 10.52
N LEU A 475 0.02 -9.82 11.29
CA LEU A 475 -1.22 -9.07 11.07
C LEU A 475 -1.24 -7.88 12.01
N VAL A 476 -1.43 -6.69 11.46
CA VAL A 476 -1.47 -5.44 12.21
C VAL A 476 -2.78 -4.74 11.90
N THR A 477 -3.54 -4.38 12.93
CA THR A 477 -4.74 -3.58 12.78
C THR A 477 -4.54 -2.22 13.41
N PHE A 478 -4.51 -1.18 12.58
CA PHE A 478 -4.54 0.21 13.01
C PHE A 478 -6.00 0.61 13.20
N LYS A 479 -6.44 0.70 14.44
CA LYS A 479 -7.81 1.03 14.82
C LYS A 479 -8.02 2.53 14.74
N ARG A 480 -9.15 2.95 14.14
CA ARG A 480 -9.63 4.35 14.16
C ARG A 480 -8.64 5.40 13.63
N THR A 481 -7.99 5.10 12.52
CA THR A 481 -7.13 6.07 11.85
C THR A 481 -7.98 7.21 11.30
N LYS A 482 -7.70 8.44 11.72
CA LYS A 482 -8.36 9.65 11.20
C LYS A 482 -7.88 9.94 9.79
N LEU A 483 -8.81 10.08 8.84
CA LEU A 483 -8.49 10.24 7.42
C LEU A 483 -8.12 11.67 7.03
N LYS A 484 -8.29 12.63 7.94
CA LYS A 484 -7.98 14.07 7.78
C LYS A 484 -8.69 14.73 6.59
N LYS A 485 -9.72 14.09 6.04
CA LYS A 485 -10.48 14.51 4.86
C LYS A 485 -11.88 13.93 4.97
N ASP A 486 -12.86 14.68 4.47
CA ASP A 486 -14.25 14.27 4.22
C ASP A 486 -14.34 13.48 2.89
N LEU A 487 -14.89 12.28 2.94
CA LEU A 487 -14.99 11.35 1.81
C LEU A 487 -16.30 11.58 1.05
N LYS A 488 -16.25 11.35 -0.27
CA LYS A 488 -17.45 11.38 -1.10
C LYS A 488 -18.20 10.06 -1.04
N LYS A 489 -19.52 10.09 -1.11
CA LYS A 489 -20.31 8.85 -1.22
C LYS A 489 -20.20 8.23 -2.62
N ASN A 490 -20.39 6.92 -2.70
CA ASN A 490 -20.28 6.12 -3.92
C ASN A 490 -18.98 6.39 -4.72
N SER A 491 -17.93 6.87 -4.05
CA SER A 491 -16.67 7.21 -4.69
C SER A 491 -15.67 6.08 -4.55
N SER A 492 -14.70 6.09 -5.45
CA SER A 492 -13.49 5.28 -5.36
C SER A 492 -12.49 6.01 -4.46
N VAL A 493 -12.01 5.35 -3.42
CA VAL A 493 -10.98 5.86 -2.50
C VAL A 493 -9.73 5.01 -2.66
N LYS A 494 -8.60 5.65 -2.99
CA LYS A 494 -7.31 4.98 -3.14
C LYS A 494 -6.66 4.82 -1.77
N LEU A 495 -6.45 3.59 -1.34
CA LEU A 495 -5.62 3.27 -0.18
C LEU A 495 -4.21 2.94 -0.65
N GLU A 496 -3.18 3.47 0.00
CA GLU A 496 -1.78 3.18 -0.30
C GLU A 496 -1.01 2.89 0.97
N ALA A 497 -0.39 1.72 1.01
CA ALA A 497 0.30 1.18 2.16
C ALA A 497 1.79 1.01 1.83
N PHE A 498 2.64 1.51 2.72
CA PHE A 498 4.10 1.45 2.60
C PHE A 498 4.67 0.75 3.82
N PHE A 499 5.35 -0.37 3.60
CA PHE A 499 6.08 -1.08 4.65
C PHE A 499 7.57 -0.77 4.53
N HIS A 500 8.15 -0.08 5.50
CA HIS A 500 9.53 0.39 5.45
C HIS A 500 10.46 -0.60 6.15
N PHE A 501 11.33 -1.25 5.38
CA PHE A 501 12.44 -2.07 5.91
C PHE A 501 13.61 -1.20 6.37
N SER A 502 13.76 -0.04 5.74
CA SER A 502 14.65 1.06 6.08
C SER A 502 14.07 2.34 5.48
N GLU A 503 14.68 3.50 5.74
CA GLU A 503 14.28 4.78 5.12
C GLU A 503 14.23 4.71 3.59
N GLU A 504 15.13 3.94 2.99
CA GLU A 504 15.27 3.81 1.54
C GLU A 504 14.47 2.63 0.98
N ASN A 505 14.32 1.53 1.73
CA ASN A 505 13.71 0.30 1.22
C ASN A 505 12.31 0.10 1.77
N TYR A 506 11.33 -0.01 0.86
CA TYR A 506 9.94 -0.29 1.24
C TYR A 506 9.22 -1.30 0.33
N GLY A 507 8.22 -1.97 0.90
CA GLY A 507 7.17 -2.71 0.19
C GLY A 507 5.95 -1.82 -0.02
N TYR A 508 5.20 -2.04 -1.10
CA TYR A 508 4.11 -1.16 -1.49
C TYR A 508 2.86 -1.94 -1.87
N GLN A 509 1.71 -1.43 -1.46
CA GLN A 509 0.43 -1.85 -2.01
C GLN A 509 -0.48 -0.65 -2.19
N SER A 510 -1.28 -0.70 -3.26
CA SER A 510 -2.39 0.20 -3.46
C SER A 510 -3.60 -0.53 -3.99
N ILE A 511 -4.77 -0.11 -3.51
CA ILE A 511 -6.07 -0.67 -3.86
C ILE A 511 -7.09 0.45 -3.85
N ASN A 512 -8.07 0.43 -4.76
CA ASN A 512 -9.22 1.30 -4.62
C ASN A 512 -10.41 0.57 -4.01
N VAL A 513 -10.99 1.21 -3.01
CA VAL A 513 -12.19 0.74 -2.33
C VAL A 513 -13.35 1.69 -2.60
N SER A 514 -14.58 1.23 -2.36
CA SER A 514 -15.76 2.07 -2.45
C SER A 514 -16.19 2.57 -1.08
N THR A 515 -16.65 3.81 -0.99
CA THR A 515 -17.32 4.34 0.21
C THR A 515 -18.75 3.78 0.39
N GLY A 516 -19.35 3.26 -0.67
CA GLY A 516 -20.78 2.88 -0.67
C GLY A 516 -21.71 4.08 -0.53
N SER A 517 -23.00 3.82 -0.31
CA SER A 517 -24.02 4.88 -0.14
C SER A 517 -24.21 5.24 1.33
N SER A 518 -24.29 6.54 1.62
CA SER A 518 -24.72 7.12 2.89
C SER A 518 -26.20 7.48 2.93
N ASP A 519 -26.96 7.20 1.87
CA ASP A 519 -28.40 7.41 1.84
C ASP A 519 -29.10 6.42 2.77
N MET A 520 -30.14 6.89 3.46
CA MET A 520 -30.80 6.10 4.50
C MET A 520 -32.31 6.17 4.43
N ARG A 521 -32.96 5.04 4.61
CA ARG A 521 -34.34 4.99 5.11
C ARG A 521 -34.30 4.60 6.59
N ILE A 522 -34.93 5.39 7.42
CA ILE A 522 -34.98 5.21 8.87
C ILE A 522 -36.43 4.96 9.25
N VAL A 523 -36.70 3.84 9.91
CA VAL A 523 -38.04 3.48 10.39
C VAL A 523 -38.03 3.53 11.89
N MET A 524 -38.78 4.47 12.46
CA MET A 524 -38.97 4.59 13.90
C MET A 524 -40.36 4.07 14.24
N LYS A 525 -40.44 3.11 15.14
CA LYS A 525 -41.70 2.63 15.71
C LYS A 525 -41.73 2.97 17.18
N SER A 526 -42.88 3.43 17.63
CA SER A 526 -43.23 3.58 19.04
C SER A 526 -44.64 3.03 19.24
N PRO A 527 -45.10 2.87 20.51
CA PRO A 527 -46.49 2.52 20.79
C PRO A 527 -47.52 3.46 20.12
N ASP A 528 -47.13 4.71 19.89
CA ASP A 528 -47.99 5.78 19.36
C ASP A 528 -48.01 5.86 17.83
N GLY A 529 -47.16 5.08 17.13
CA GLY A 529 -47.17 5.01 15.67
C GLY A 529 -45.83 4.68 15.02
N THR A 530 -45.76 4.85 13.70
CA THR A 530 -44.55 4.66 12.91
C THR A 530 -44.20 5.95 12.19
N ILE A 531 -42.93 6.31 12.17
CA ILE A 531 -42.38 7.42 11.40
C ILE A 531 -41.36 6.83 10.43
N ASN A 532 -41.49 7.12 9.14
CA ASN A 532 -40.44 6.80 8.17
C ASN A 532 -39.72 8.08 7.76
N MET A 533 -38.41 8.11 7.96
CA MET A 533 -37.53 9.14 7.42
C MET A 533 -36.75 8.57 6.24
N PHE A 534 -36.51 9.42 5.26
CA PHE A 534 -35.66 9.15 4.10
C PHE A 534 -34.66 10.28 4.06
N PHE A 535 -33.38 9.94 4.01
CA PHE A 535 -32.26 10.87 3.98
C PHE A 535 -31.50 10.68 2.67
N ASP A 536 -31.45 11.75 1.90
CA ASP A 536 -30.71 11.89 0.66
C ASP A 536 -29.45 12.70 0.98
N ALA A 537 -28.31 12.02 1.05
CA ALA A 537 -27.06 12.67 1.42
C ALA A 537 -26.57 13.63 0.31
N ASP A 538 -26.95 13.43 -0.97
CA ASP A 538 -26.45 14.26 -2.10
C ASP A 538 -26.94 15.70 -1.95
N ASN A 539 -28.22 15.84 -1.58
CA ASN A 539 -28.88 17.13 -1.46
C ASN A 539 -29.00 17.59 0.00
N TYR A 540 -28.42 16.81 0.93
CA TYR A 540 -28.67 16.89 2.36
C TYR A 540 -30.17 17.06 2.67
N GLY A 541 -30.99 16.32 1.92
CA GLY A 541 -32.44 16.39 1.94
C GLY A 541 -32.99 15.34 2.90
N LEU A 542 -33.98 15.72 3.70
CA LEU A 542 -34.70 14.79 4.56
C LEU A 542 -36.18 14.83 4.25
N LYS A 543 -36.81 13.67 4.13
CA LYS A 543 -38.25 13.51 4.02
C LYS A 543 -38.72 12.66 5.18
N MET A 544 -39.68 13.16 5.94
CA MET A 544 -40.29 12.44 7.06
C MET A 544 -41.78 12.22 6.76
N THR A 545 -42.27 11.01 7.01
CA THR A 545 -43.67 10.64 6.80
C THR A 545 -44.25 10.07 8.10
N HIS A 546 -45.45 10.54 8.45
CA HIS A 546 -46.27 10.04 9.54
C HIS A 546 -47.49 9.35 8.93
N PRO A 547 -47.44 8.04 8.66
CA PRO A 547 -48.50 7.34 7.94
C PRO A 547 -49.85 7.41 8.66
N ALA A 548 -49.86 7.35 9.99
CA ALA A 548 -51.08 7.43 10.81
C ALA A 548 -51.78 8.79 10.68
N GLU A 549 -51.02 9.86 10.49
CA GLU A 549 -51.54 11.23 10.36
C GLU A 549 -51.68 11.68 8.90
N ASN A 550 -51.25 10.85 7.95
CA ASN A 550 -51.10 11.19 6.53
C ASN A 550 -50.33 12.51 6.31
N GLN A 551 -49.30 12.75 7.13
CA GLN A 551 -48.47 13.95 7.05
C GLN A 551 -47.10 13.65 6.45
N THR A 552 -46.59 14.58 5.65
CA THR A 552 -45.23 14.54 5.09
C THR A 552 -44.54 15.87 5.34
N LEU A 553 -43.33 15.80 5.87
CA LEU A 553 -42.44 16.92 6.11
C LEU A 553 -41.17 16.75 5.29
N TYR A 554 -40.59 17.86 4.85
CA TYR A 554 -39.24 17.85 4.26
C TYR A 554 -38.32 18.76 5.05
N SER A 555 -37.02 18.53 4.93
CA SER A 555 -35.98 19.42 5.41
C SER A 555 -34.82 19.49 4.44
N ASP A 556 -34.09 20.60 4.43
CA ASP A 556 -32.95 20.82 3.54
C ASP A 556 -31.67 21.20 4.29
N GLU A 557 -30.58 21.33 3.53
CA GLU A 557 -29.24 21.73 3.97
C GLU A 557 -29.21 23.08 4.70
N GLU A 558 -30.04 24.03 4.29
CA GLU A 558 -30.10 25.37 4.88
C GLU A 558 -30.85 25.41 6.23
N GLY A 559 -31.44 24.27 6.62
CA GLY A 559 -32.18 24.10 7.87
C GLY A 559 -33.65 24.55 7.79
N TYR A 560 -34.21 24.70 6.59
CA TYR A 560 -35.65 24.86 6.43
C TYR A 560 -36.38 23.54 6.67
N ILE A 561 -37.61 23.65 7.15
CA ILE A 561 -38.57 22.57 7.27
C ILE A 561 -39.81 22.96 6.47
N TYR A 562 -40.26 22.02 5.65
CA TYR A 562 -41.34 22.17 4.68
C TYR A 562 -42.54 21.38 5.15
N MET A 563 -43.70 22.03 5.18
CA MET A 563 -44.97 21.42 5.58
C MET A 563 -46.09 21.86 4.65
N ASN A 564 -47.00 20.94 4.34
CA ASN A 564 -48.18 21.24 3.55
C ASN A 564 -49.30 21.70 4.49
N ILE A 565 -49.75 22.94 4.33
CA ILE A 565 -50.88 23.47 5.09
C ILE A 565 -52.15 23.43 4.23
N PRO A 566 -53.23 22.78 4.71
CA PRO A 566 -54.51 22.76 4.02
C PRO A 566 -54.96 24.16 3.59
N GLY A 567 -55.25 24.32 2.30
CA GLY A 567 -55.69 25.60 1.70
C GLY A 567 -54.59 26.63 1.42
N LYS A 568 -53.34 26.43 1.91
CA LYS A 568 -52.20 27.33 1.64
C LYS A 568 -51.07 26.68 0.83
N GLY A 569 -51.08 25.35 0.70
CA GLY A 569 -50.04 24.60 0.00
C GLY A 569 -48.77 24.42 0.83
N TRP A 570 -47.65 24.17 0.15
CA TRP A 570 -46.35 23.97 0.81
C TRP A 570 -45.78 25.29 1.33
N MET A 571 -45.42 25.30 2.61
CA MET A 571 -44.71 26.40 3.25
C MET A 571 -43.42 25.91 3.89
N LYS A 572 -42.40 26.77 3.96
CA LYS A 572 -41.12 26.48 4.59
C LYS A 572 -40.78 27.48 5.68
N THR A 573 -40.18 27.00 6.78
CA THR A 573 -39.73 27.84 7.90
C THR A 573 -38.49 27.25 8.56
N LYS A 574 -37.67 28.06 9.23
CA LYS A 574 -36.59 27.54 10.09
C LYS A 574 -37.16 27.27 11.48
N LEU A 575 -36.83 26.12 12.06
CA LEU A 575 -37.37 25.70 13.37
C LEU A 575 -37.09 26.73 14.48
N LEU A 576 -35.88 27.33 14.48
CA LEU A 576 -35.50 28.44 15.38
C LEU A 576 -36.42 29.67 15.24
N GLN A 577 -36.87 30.00 14.02
CA GLN A 577 -37.79 31.12 13.78
C GLN A 577 -39.21 30.82 14.25
N MET A 578 -39.66 29.57 14.10
CA MET A 578 -40.96 29.12 14.59
C MET A 578 -40.99 29.08 16.13
N PHE A 579 -39.97 28.51 16.77
CA PHE A 579 -39.90 28.46 18.22
C PHE A 579 -39.60 29.82 18.85
N SER A 580 -38.77 30.68 18.27
CA SER A 580 -38.57 32.05 18.79
C SER A 580 -39.84 32.91 18.75
N ALA A 581 -40.79 32.60 17.88
CA ALA A 581 -42.11 33.20 17.88
C ALA A 581 -43.06 32.57 18.92
N ILE A 582 -42.95 31.27 19.17
CA ILE A 582 -43.74 30.55 20.19
C ILE A 582 -43.23 30.85 21.60
N THR A 583 -41.92 30.98 21.83
CA THR A 583 -41.34 31.30 23.15
C THR A 583 -41.68 32.71 23.62
N LYS A 584 -42.02 33.63 22.70
CA LYS A 584 -42.61 34.94 23.02
C LYS A 584 -44.08 34.86 23.46
N LEU A 585 -44.77 33.76 23.15
CA LEU A 585 -46.19 33.54 23.48
C LEU A 585 -46.39 32.57 24.65
N VAL A 586 -45.43 31.67 24.89
CA VAL A 586 -45.42 30.72 26.01
C VAL A 586 -43.97 30.57 26.51
N PRO A 587 -43.65 30.85 27.78
CA PRO A 587 -42.30 30.71 28.29
C PRO A 587 -41.97 29.22 28.44
N ILE A 588 -41.36 28.65 27.41
CA ILE A 588 -40.81 27.30 27.43
C ILE A 588 -39.31 27.44 27.63
N ASP A 589 -38.81 26.97 28.78
CA ASP A 589 -37.40 26.98 29.14
C ASP A 589 -36.71 25.77 28.51
N MET A 590 -36.25 25.94 27.27
CA MET A 590 -35.41 24.98 26.55
C MET A 590 -34.16 25.71 26.05
N ASP A 591 -32.97 25.18 26.38
CA ASP A 591 -31.69 25.72 25.92
C ASP A 591 -31.44 25.37 24.44
N PHE A 592 -32.02 26.17 23.55
CA PHE A 592 -31.80 26.05 22.10
C PHE A 592 -30.41 26.55 21.66
N ALA A 593 -29.65 27.23 22.52
CA ALA A 593 -28.32 27.75 22.19
C ALA A 593 -27.26 26.63 22.12
N GLY A 594 -27.50 25.49 22.78
CA GLY A 594 -26.72 24.25 22.64
C GLY A 594 -26.95 23.49 21.32
N LEU A 595 -27.96 23.87 20.51
CA LEU A 595 -28.31 23.22 19.24
C LEU A 595 -27.65 23.91 18.03
N LYS A 596 -26.36 24.24 18.10
CA LYS A 596 -25.62 24.73 16.93
C LYS A 596 -25.55 23.62 15.88
N MET A 597 -26.21 23.81 14.75
CA MET A 597 -26.08 22.95 13.57
C MET A 597 -25.28 23.70 12.50
N ASN A 598 -24.21 23.06 12.02
CA ASN A 598 -23.42 23.61 10.92
C ASN A 598 -24.12 23.38 9.57
N LYS A 599 -24.96 22.33 9.46
CA LYS A 599 -25.67 21.91 8.24
C LYS A 599 -27.00 21.23 8.58
N GLY A 600 -28.08 21.62 7.90
CA GLY A 600 -29.45 21.08 8.01
C GLY A 600 -30.25 21.45 9.27
N SER A 601 -31.48 20.94 9.36
CA SER A 601 -32.37 21.11 10.54
C SER A 601 -32.13 20.08 11.66
N VAL A 602 -32.74 20.29 12.83
CA VAL A 602 -32.69 19.38 13.99
C VAL A 602 -33.02 17.92 13.66
N MET A 603 -33.88 17.69 12.66
CA MET A 603 -34.28 16.34 12.25
C MET A 603 -33.11 15.55 11.62
N HIS A 604 -32.10 16.24 11.07
CA HIS A 604 -30.89 15.62 10.53
C HIS A 604 -29.99 15.02 11.63
N LYS A 605 -30.25 15.30 12.91
CA LYS A 605 -29.55 14.61 14.00
C LYS A 605 -29.83 13.11 14.03
N ILE A 606 -30.97 12.65 13.52
CA ILE A 606 -31.33 11.23 13.52
C ILE A 606 -30.49 10.43 12.51
N PRO A 607 -30.40 10.82 11.21
CA PRO A 607 -29.41 10.22 10.31
C PRO A 607 -27.97 10.51 10.75
N GLY A 608 -27.66 11.71 11.26
CA GLY A 608 -26.33 12.05 11.76
C GLY A 608 -25.88 11.17 12.93
N PHE A 609 -26.79 10.80 13.83
CA PHE A 609 -26.50 9.89 14.94
C PHE A 609 -26.05 8.50 14.47
N ALA A 610 -26.59 8.01 13.35
CA ALA A 610 -26.18 6.73 12.78
C ALA A 610 -24.72 6.71 12.30
N ALA A 611 -24.16 7.88 12.01
CA ALA A 611 -22.77 8.05 11.66
C ALA A 611 -21.89 8.37 12.87
N GLU A 612 -22.42 9.06 13.89
CA GLU A 612 -21.68 9.39 15.12
C GLU A 612 -21.51 8.18 16.06
N VAL A 613 -22.50 7.29 16.11
CA VAL A 613 -22.45 6.12 16.99
C VAL A 613 -21.71 4.98 16.30
N THR A 614 -20.45 4.79 16.71
CA THR A 614 -19.59 3.72 16.20
C THR A 614 -19.40 2.60 17.22
N ILE A 615 -19.01 1.42 16.74
CA ILE A 615 -18.66 0.27 17.60
C ILE A 615 -17.56 0.68 18.58
N SER A 616 -16.56 1.44 18.12
CA SER A 616 -15.46 1.86 18.98
C SER A 616 -15.89 2.85 20.07
N MET A 617 -16.83 3.76 19.77
CA MET A 617 -17.39 4.66 20.79
C MET A 617 -18.00 3.84 21.94
N LEU A 618 -18.76 2.80 21.59
CA LEU A 618 -19.42 1.94 22.57
C LEU A 618 -18.45 1.03 23.30
N GLU A 619 -17.37 0.55 22.67
CA GLU A 619 -16.34 -0.23 23.36
C GLU A 619 -15.58 0.56 24.44
N LYS A 620 -15.54 1.90 24.34
CA LYS A 620 -14.91 2.78 25.34
C LYS A 620 -15.87 3.30 26.40
N GLU A 621 -17.18 3.12 26.20
CA GLU A 621 -18.20 3.65 27.08
C GLU A 621 -18.51 2.64 28.19
N PRO A 622 -18.20 2.95 29.47
CA PRO A 622 -18.41 2.01 30.58
C PRO A 622 -19.86 1.51 30.71
N LYS A 623 -20.83 2.30 30.25
CA LYS A 623 -22.25 1.92 30.26
C LYS A 623 -22.65 0.97 29.14
N ALA A 624 -21.83 0.83 28.10
CA ALA A 624 -22.11 -0.04 26.97
C ALA A 624 -21.42 -1.40 27.15
N LYS A 625 -22.21 -2.48 27.10
CA LYS A 625 -21.73 -3.86 27.21
C LYS A 625 -21.91 -4.56 25.87
N LYS A 626 -20.81 -4.97 25.25
CA LYS A 626 -20.84 -5.80 24.04
C LYS A 626 -21.37 -7.19 24.41
N ILE A 627 -22.44 -7.62 23.75
CA ILE A 627 -23.09 -8.93 23.99
C ILE A 627 -22.92 -9.89 22.81
N SER A 628 -22.60 -9.38 21.62
CA SER A 628 -22.14 -10.17 20.46
C SER A 628 -21.32 -9.30 19.53
N GLY A 629 -20.57 -9.90 18.59
CA GLY A 629 -19.60 -9.18 17.75
C GLY A 629 -18.17 -9.69 17.88
N GLY A 630 -17.97 -10.95 18.27
CA GLY A 630 -16.66 -11.63 18.20
C GLY A 630 -16.29 -12.02 16.76
N ILE A 631 -15.05 -12.50 16.58
CA ILE A 631 -14.50 -12.95 15.30
C ILE A 631 -15.46 -13.97 14.66
N GLY A 632 -16.04 -13.63 13.50
CA GLY A 632 -16.94 -14.51 12.72
C GLY A 632 -18.45 -14.29 12.90
N SER A 633 -18.90 -13.34 13.73
CA SER A 633 -20.33 -12.98 13.83
C SER A 633 -20.72 -11.88 12.83
N GLU A 634 -21.87 -12.03 12.16
CA GLU A 634 -22.32 -11.10 11.12
C GLU A 634 -22.76 -9.74 11.66
N LYS A 635 -23.15 -9.64 12.93
CA LYS A 635 -23.62 -8.40 13.56
C LYS A 635 -22.89 -8.14 14.88
N SER A 636 -22.71 -6.87 15.21
CA SER A 636 -22.16 -6.46 16.52
C SER A 636 -23.27 -5.85 17.35
N ILE A 637 -23.45 -6.32 18.58
CA ILE A 637 -24.58 -5.90 19.43
C ILE A 637 -24.06 -5.45 20.79
N PHE A 638 -24.53 -4.28 21.22
CA PHE A 638 -24.27 -3.68 22.51
C PHE A 638 -25.55 -3.49 23.29
N ILE A 639 -25.48 -3.61 24.62
CA ILE A 639 -26.49 -3.14 25.55
C ILE A 639 -25.94 -1.91 26.27
N TYR A 640 -26.54 -0.75 26.04
CA TYR A 640 -26.22 0.50 26.72
C TYR A 640 -27.12 0.68 27.94
N ASP A 641 -26.50 0.92 29.10
CA ASP A 641 -27.15 1.15 30.41
C ASP A 641 -28.18 0.07 30.80
N GLY A 642 -27.98 -1.16 30.33
CA GLY A 642 -28.87 -2.30 30.59
C GLY A 642 -30.24 -2.23 29.91
N ARG A 643 -30.51 -1.23 29.05
CA ARG A 643 -31.86 -0.93 28.51
C ARG A 643 -31.90 -0.85 27.00
N LEU A 644 -30.96 -0.12 26.40
CA LEU A 644 -30.95 0.16 24.97
C LEU A 644 -30.09 -0.89 24.25
N THR A 645 -30.69 -1.63 23.33
CA THR A 645 -29.96 -2.55 22.45
C THR A 645 -29.55 -1.83 21.17
N ILE A 646 -28.24 -1.76 20.91
CA ILE A 646 -27.64 -1.13 19.74
C ILE A 646 -27.05 -2.23 18.86
N THR A 647 -27.51 -2.33 17.61
CA THR A 647 -27.06 -3.35 16.65
C THR A 647 -26.40 -2.71 15.46
N PHE A 648 -25.26 -3.26 15.03
CA PHE A 648 -24.56 -2.90 13.81
C PHE A 648 -24.65 -4.03 12.80
N ASP A 649 -24.80 -3.66 11.53
CA ASP A 649 -24.87 -4.58 10.40
C ASP A 649 -23.50 -5.21 10.09
N ASN A 650 -23.49 -6.04 9.05
CA ASN A 650 -22.29 -6.76 8.61
C ASN A 650 -21.26 -5.88 7.89
N GLN A 651 -21.55 -4.60 7.69
CA GLN A 651 -20.66 -3.56 7.18
C GLN A 651 -20.27 -2.58 8.31
N LYS A 652 -20.56 -2.92 9.57
CA LYS A 652 -20.24 -2.12 10.77
C LYS A 652 -20.98 -0.79 10.83
N ARG A 653 -22.09 -0.67 10.12
CA ARG A 653 -22.97 0.50 10.14
C ARG A 653 -24.10 0.30 11.13
N LEU A 654 -24.62 1.37 11.72
CA LEU A 654 -25.71 1.26 12.69
C LEU A 654 -26.95 0.67 12.01
N GLU A 655 -27.45 -0.46 12.49
CA GLU A 655 -28.63 -1.14 11.95
C GLU A 655 -29.88 -0.82 12.76
N SER A 656 -29.79 -0.85 14.10
CA SER A 656 -30.96 -0.59 14.93
C SER A 656 -30.65 -0.16 16.37
N LEU A 657 -31.62 0.56 16.95
CA LEU A 657 -31.69 0.98 18.35
C LEU A 657 -33.03 0.51 18.91
N VAL A 658 -33.03 -0.31 19.96
CA VAL A 658 -34.26 -0.90 20.52
C VAL A 658 -34.31 -0.70 22.04
N GLU A 659 -35.35 -0.05 22.54
CA GLU A 659 -35.61 0.15 23.97
C GLU A 659 -37.12 0.07 24.25
N ASN A 660 -37.53 -0.83 25.16
CA ASN A 660 -38.88 -0.87 25.76
C ASN A 660 -40.07 -0.68 24.79
N GLY A 661 -40.06 -1.36 23.64
CA GLY A 661 -41.16 -1.30 22.66
C GLY A 661 -41.10 -0.13 21.68
N ALA A 662 -40.05 0.69 21.75
CA ALA A 662 -39.66 1.59 20.67
C ALA A 662 -38.44 1.01 19.92
N ASP A 663 -38.49 1.04 18.60
CA ASP A 663 -37.40 0.60 17.72
C ASP A 663 -37.10 1.64 16.64
N ILE A 664 -35.81 1.93 16.43
CA ILE A 664 -35.31 2.70 15.28
C ILE A 664 -34.49 1.75 14.44
N HIS A 665 -34.86 1.58 13.17
CA HIS A 665 -34.14 0.78 12.20
C HIS A 665 -33.59 1.65 11.07
N TYR A 666 -32.33 1.41 10.70
CA TYR A 666 -31.62 2.12 9.66
C TYR A 666 -31.39 1.16 8.48
N TYR A 667 -31.80 1.59 7.29
CA TYR A 667 -31.64 0.87 6.04
C TYR A 667 -30.83 1.74 5.08
N TYR A 668 -29.63 1.28 4.70
CA TYR A 668 -28.75 2.01 3.79
C TYR A 668 -29.11 1.67 2.33
N GLU A 669 -29.91 2.53 1.71
CA GLU A 669 -30.50 2.36 0.38
C GLU A 669 -30.59 3.70 -0.33
N GLN A 670 -30.35 3.72 -1.65
CA GLN A 670 -30.31 4.95 -2.45
C GLN A 670 -31.62 5.75 -2.31
N GLN A 671 -31.49 7.03 -1.97
CA GLN A 671 -32.61 7.96 -1.84
C GLN A 671 -32.46 9.10 -2.84
N ARG A 672 -33.60 9.59 -3.32
CA ARG A 672 -33.64 10.83 -4.09
C ARG A 672 -34.81 11.66 -3.60
N ILE A 673 -34.50 12.79 -2.96
CA ILE A 673 -35.52 13.64 -2.35
C ILE A 673 -35.65 14.93 -3.15
N ILE A 674 -36.83 15.11 -3.74
CA ILE A 674 -37.20 16.35 -4.40
C ILE A 674 -37.97 17.18 -3.37
N VAL A 675 -37.33 18.23 -2.85
CA VAL A 675 -37.95 19.17 -1.92
C VAL A 675 -39.04 19.95 -2.66
N PRO A 676 -40.25 20.09 -2.10
CA PRO A 676 -41.34 20.81 -2.76
C PRO A 676 -41.05 22.31 -2.86
N ASN A 677 -41.50 22.93 -3.94
CA ASN A 677 -41.50 24.39 -4.04
C ASN A 677 -42.47 24.96 -2.98
N ALA A 678 -41.96 25.78 -2.08
CA ALA A 678 -42.69 26.23 -0.89
C ALA A 678 -42.50 27.72 -0.63
N GLN A 679 -43.57 28.36 -0.14
CA GLN A 679 -43.53 29.76 0.26
C GLN A 679 -42.88 29.89 1.64
N ILE A 680 -42.03 30.89 1.83
CA ILE A 680 -41.44 31.15 3.15
C ILE A 680 -42.56 31.64 4.08
N PHE A 681 -42.75 30.94 5.19
CA PHE A 681 -43.62 31.38 6.25
C PHE A 681 -42.90 32.46 7.07
N SER A 682 -43.15 33.72 6.73
CA SER A 682 -42.72 34.88 7.52
C SER A 682 -43.85 35.28 8.47
N ILE A 683 -43.59 35.24 9.78
CA ILE A 683 -44.51 35.83 10.75
C ILE A 683 -44.41 37.35 10.59
N PRO A 684 -45.52 38.08 10.43
CA PRO A 684 -45.50 39.54 10.41
C PRO A 684 -44.80 40.05 11.67
N SER A 685 -43.85 40.97 11.52
CA SER A 685 -43.29 41.68 12.66
C SER A 685 -44.43 42.41 13.38
N PHE A 686 -44.82 41.93 14.56
CA PHE A 686 -45.65 42.72 15.45
C PHE A 686 -44.77 43.85 15.99
N ASN A 687 -45.08 45.09 15.61
CA ASN A 687 -44.49 46.30 16.17
C ASN A 687 -44.89 46.48 17.63
#